data_AF-A0A7C2Y7C2-F1
#
_entry.id   AF-A0A7C2Y7C2-F1
#
_cell.length_a   1.000
_cell.length_b   1.000
_cell.length_c   1.000
_cell.angle_alpha   90.00
_cell.angle_beta   90.00
_cell.angle_gamma   90.00
#
_symmetry.space_group_name_H-M   'P 1'
#
loop_
_entity.id
_entity.type
_entity.pdbx_description
1 polymer ?
#
loop_
_entity_poly.entity_id
_entity_poly.type
_entity_poly.pdbx_seq_one_letter_code
_entity_poly.pdbx_strand_id
1 'polypeptide(L)'
;MAKRALYLLAVALLLALAAATDGGKAAASRETAARPGPTALALLQERGRQLPQAPKEPHLSHHLSRLADLEEALASYAGDPLGLLAIPPDLGALLAAGLARRDPQDRLQVFVYAEDVGRAAEAVRSLGGLVERTAPEEGIVQAWVPVRRLRALAARPGVRFLDLPPYPVFDVGSATTQGDDILRASSLRGLLGLSGQGVRVGVISDGVRGLAQSQASGDLPAVNVSDCLLGPGAPDTTGAEGTAILEVVHDLAPGAALWFGHFGGPFGTVLDFNATVNCLAQRVDVVVDDINWFNAGPYDGTSVVSRNTATALNSPGTRLRAYVTAVGNQGSTHYQEAYRPCPGPQPFHLFSATAATLDRGGLGTRCDNPIVVPAGATLRVLVQWDDPWGASCNDYDVYIFAHDSPTPLAASQNFQFCAQNPAEMLVWRNDSSSPTTVDLVLAPIGEVQPRTFDIFVLGGSPNYYTPASSVPNQADAPGGVLAVGAINSFDQDHDQIAPYSSRGPTNDGRTKPEVTGIDGVSVTGAGGFSTPFLGTSAAAPHIAGILALLLECRPSLRAGEPGDAPAQDRLALRNAMLLTAVDLGDPGADNTYGAGRADALVAGRFLCQHQLLMWGDLDCSATLDSADALLLLRATLGLPVTQSEPCPDVGQSVGGRLWGDVDCNGVVNAADAQALLRATVGRPLSLPAGCPQTGTLVPLS
;
A
#
# COMPACT_ATOMS: atom_id res chain seq x y z
N MET A 1 -25.60 48.60 1.58
CA MET A 1 -26.98 48.73 2.11
C MET A 1 -27.84 49.23 0.96
N ALA A 2 -28.96 48.66 0.51
CA ALA A 2 -29.87 47.70 1.09
C ALA A 2 -30.57 46.93 -0.05
N LYS A 3 -30.50 45.58 -0.01
CA LYS A 3 -31.24 44.63 -0.86
C LYS A 3 -32.38 43.98 -0.06
N ARG A 4 -33.30 44.77 0.51
CA ARG A 4 -34.42 44.22 1.32
C ARG A 4 -35.80 44.85 1.08
N ALA A 5 -36.05 45.48 -0.07
CA ALA A 5 -37.34 46.14 -0.35
C ALA A 5 -38.15 45.59 -1.54
N LEU A 6 -37.69 44.58 -2.28
CA LEU A 6 -38.38 44.13 -3.52
C LEU A 6 -39.23 42.85 -3.40
N TYR A 7 -39.42 42.31 -2.19
CA TYR A 7 -40.17 41.07 -1.97
C TYR A 7 -41.68 41.26 -1.66
N LEU A 8 -42.21 42.48 -1.78
CA LEU A 8 -43.59 42.81 -1.42
C LEU A 8 -44.49 43.23 -2.60
N LEU A 9 -44.01 43.14 -3.84
CA LEU A 9 -44.85 43.32 -5.02
C LEU A 9 -44.99 42.01 -5.79
N ALA A 10 -46.24 41.60 -5.98
CA ALA A 10 -46.70 40.64 -6.98
C ALA A 10 -46.69 39.14 -6.60
N VAL A 11 -47.10 38.85 -5.36
CA VAL A 11 -47.98 37.70 -5.03
C VAL A 11 -49.42 37.90 -5.57
N ALA A 12 -49.66 38.98 -6.33
CA ALA A 12 -50.95 39.35 -6.90
C ALA A 12 -51.17 38.87 -8.36
N LEU A 13 -50.38 37.93 -8.86
CA LEU A 13 -50.62 37.28 -10.16
C LEU A 13 -50.99 35.80 -10.01
N LEU A 14 -51.80 35.54 -8.98
CA LEU A 14 -52.69 34.39 -8.90
C LEU A 14 -53.90 34.64 -9.82
N LEU A 15 -54.33 33.57 -10.50
CA LEU A 15 -55.69 33.35 -11.00
C LEU A 15 -56.14 34.16 -12.22
N ALA A 16 -55.90 33.63 -13.42
CA ALA A 16 -56.95 33.44 -14.43
C ALA A 16 -56.40 32.73 -15.68
N LEU A 17 -57.24 31.85 -16.27
CA LEU A 17 -57.10 31.14 -17.55
C LEU A 17 -56.19 29.90 -17.54
N ALA A 18 -56.61 28.67 -17.91
CA ALA A 18 -57.87 28.09 -18.35
C ALA A 18 -57.64 26.54 -18.34
N ALA A 19 -58.42 25.75 -17.60
CA ALA A 19 -59.55 24.95 -18.11
C ALA A 19 -59.23 23.90 -19.21
N ALA A 20 -59.24 22.63 -18.77
CA ALA A 20 -59.83 21.40 -19.36
C ALA A 20 -59.82 21.13 -20.88
N THR A 21 -59.43 19.88 -21.26
CA THR A 21 -60.22 18.97 -22.13
C THR A 21 -59.74 17.50 -22.06
N ASP A 22 -60.74 16.62 -22.11
CA ASP A 22 -60.87 15.15 -22.09
C ASP A 22 -59.97 14.25 -22.98
N GLY A 23 -59.75 13.01 -22.49
CA GLY A 23 -60.37 11.79 -23.07
C GLY A 23 -59.57 10.87 -24.02
N GLY A 24 -59.43 9.58 -23.67
CA GLY A 24 -59.28 8.48 -24.66
C GLY A 24 -58.40 7.28 -24.27
N LYS A 25 -59.02 6.09 -24.10
CA LYS A 25 -58.38 4.77 -23.88
C LYS A 25 -57.93 4.13 -25.21
N ALA A 26 -56.78 3.44 -25.23
CA ALA A 26 -56.55 2.19 -25.99
C ALA A 26 -55.24 1.50 -25.56
N ALA A 27 -55.26 0.17 -25.54
CA ALA A 27 -54.22 -0.73 -25.03
C ALA A 27 -53.18 -1.13 -26.09
N ALA A 28 -51.94 -1.44 -25.66
CA ALA A 28 -51.17 -2.65 -26.01
C ALA A 28 -49.71 -2.58 -25.51
N SER A 29 -49.27 -3.73 -24.99
CA SER A 29 -47.95 -4.19 -24.54
C SER A 29 -46.66 -3.63 -25.18
N ARG A 30 -45.64 -3.39 -24.34
CA ARG A 30 -44.24 -3.86 -24.50
C ARG A 30 -43.39 -3.51 -23.25
N GLU A 31 -42.60 -4.47 -22.79
CA GLU A 31 -41.60 -4.33 -21.72
C GLU A 31 -40.68 -3.12 -21.94
N THR A 32 -40.44 -2.32 -20.90
CA THR A 32 -39.32 -1.36 -20.85
C THR A 32 -38.77 -1.23 -19.43
N ALA A 33 -37.43 -1.27 -19.37
CA ALA A 33 -36.49 -1.10 -18.27
C ALA A 33 -36.96 -0.30 -17.04
N ALA A 34 -36.74 -0.88 -15.85
CA ALA A 34 -36.81 -0.17 -14.58
C ALA A 34 -35.72 0.93 -14.52
N ARG A 35 -36.15 2.17 -14.28
CA ARG A 35 -35.29 3.34 -14.06
C ARG A 35 -34.57 3.24 -12.70
N PRO A 36 -33.35 3.78 -12.54
CA PRO A 36 -32.72 3.91 -11.24
C PRO A 36 -33.53 4.86 -10.34
N GLY A 37 -33.75 4.45 -9.09
CA GLY A 37 -34.45 5.24 -8.09
C GLY A 37 -33.69 6.53 -7.72
N PRO A 38 -34.36 7.54 -7.15
CA PRO A 38 -33.74 8.81 -6.81
C PRO A 38 -32.66 8.65 -5.73
N THR A 39 -31.58 9.41 -5.83
CA THR A 39 -30.50 9.47 -4.84
C THR A 39 -31.02 9.99 -3.48
N ALA A 40 -30.40 9.55 -2.38
CA ALA A 40 -30.79 9.88 -1.01
C ALA A 40 -30.95 11.39 -0.74
N LEU A 41 -30.24 12.24 -1.48
CA LEU A 41 -30.32 13.70 -1.38
C LEU A 41 -31.65 14.26 -1.93
N ALA A 42 -32.23 13.64 -2.96
CA ALA A 42 -33.53 14.05 -3.51
C ALA A 42 -34.70 13.65 -2.58
N LEU A 43 -34.59 12.51 -1.89
CA LEU A 43 -35.55 12.07 -0.87
C LEU A 43 -35.57 12.96 0.39
N LEU A 44 -34.44 13.60 0.71
CA LEU A 44 -34.33 14.55 1.82
C LEU A 44 -34.90 15.93 1.49
N GLN A 45 -34.93 16.32 0.21
CA GLN A 45 -35.50 17.59 -0.24
C GLN A 45 -37.03 17.53 -0.44
N GLU A 46 -37.59 16.38 -0.82
CA GLU A 46 -39.05 16.21 -0.97
C GLU A 46 -39.80 16.04 0.36
N ARG A 47 -39.13 15.55 1.42
CA ARG A 47 -39.71 15.47 2.76
C ARG A 47 -39.20 16.64 3.59
N GLY A 48 -39.93 17.76 3.56
CA GLY A 48 -39.70 18.94 4.40
C GLY A 48 -39.83 18.67 5.91
N ARG A 49 -38.98 17.81 6.47
CA ARG A 49 -38.76 17.67 7.91
C ARG A 49 -37.75 18.73 8.32
N GLN A 50 -38.21 19.69 9.12
CA GLN A 50 -37.30 20.51 9.92
C GLN A 50 -36.41 19.57 10.74
N LEU A 51 -35.10 19.81 10.68
CA LEU A 51 -34.14 19.19 11.59
C LEU A 51 -34.61 19.45 13.04
N PRO A 52 -34.68 18.42 13.90
CA PRO A 52 -35.09 18.60 15.28
C PRO A 52 -34.08 19.51 15.99
N GLN A 53 -34.53 20.69 16.42
CA GLN A 53 -33.80 21.50 17.39
C GLN A 53 -34.18 21.02 18.79
N ALA A 54 -33.42 20.07 19.34
CA ALA A 54 -33.48 19.75 20.76
C ALA A 54 -32.71 20.82 21.57
N PRO A 55 -33.17 21.19 22.77
CA PRO A 55 -32.46 22.14 23.62
C PRO A 55 -31.11 21.57 24.06
N LYS A 56 -30.05 22.41 24.04
CA LYS A 56 -28.71 22.04 24.51
C LYS A 56 -28.69 21.90 26.03
N GLU A 57 -28.30 20.72 26.52
CA GLU A 57 -28.04 20.41 27.94
C GLU A 57 -26.60 20.82 28.34
N PRO A 58 -26.38 21.60 29.41
CA PRO A 58 -25.10 22.23 29.71
C PRO A 58 -24.04 21.34 30.41
N HIS A 59 -24.34 20.07 30.71
CA HIS A 59 -23.47 19.22 31.55
C HIS A 59 -23.01 17.89 30.93
N LEU A 60 -23.23 17.67 29.62
CA LEU A 60 -22.79 16.46 28.91
C LEU A 60 -22.04 16.83 27.62
N SER A 61 -20.97 16.08 27.30
CA SER A 61 -20.33 16.18 25.98
C SER A 61 -21.23 15.57 24.89
N HIS A 62 -21.14 16.07 23.65
CA HIS A 62 -22.02 15.71 22.53
C HIS A 62 -22.05 14.20 22.20
N HIS A 63 -21.00 13.45 22.52
CA HIS A 63 -20.95 11.99 22.37
C HIS A 63 -21.68 11.24 23.50
N LEU A 64 -21.71 11.80 24.73
CA LEU A 64 -22.40 11.20 25.88
C LEU A 64 -23.92 11.43 25.87
N SER A 65 -24.40 12.54 25.30
CA SER A 65 -25.85 12.77 25.13
C SER A 65 -26.46 11.77 24.14
N ARG A 66 -25.76 11.46 23.04
CA ARG A 66 -26.20 10.43 22.07
C ARG A 66 -26.24 9.02 22.64
N LEU A 67 -25.35 8.71 23.58
CA LEU A 67 -25.43 7.47 24.35
C LEU A 67 -26.68 7.48 25.24
N ALA A 68 -27.03 8.60 25.88
CA ALA A 68 -28.19 8.77 26.77
C ALA A 68 -29.53 8.62 26.05
N ASP A 69 -29.63 9.19 24.86
CA ASP A 69 -30.84 9.11 24.03
C ASP A 69 -31.11 7.69 23.50
N LEU A 70 -30.12 6.78 23.55
CA LEU A 70 -30.27 5.37 23.19
C LEU A 70 -31.11 4.57 24.22
N GLU A 71 -31.27 5.05 25.46
CA GLU A 71 -32.07 4.38 26.49
C GLU A 71 -33.59 4.65 26.36
N GLU A 72 -33.99 5.80 25.81
CA GLU A 72 -35.42 6.10 25.61
C GLU A 72 -36.01 5.35 24.40
N ALA A 73 -35.17 4.98 23.44
CA ALA A 73 -35.51 4.05 22.34
C ALA A 73 -35.54 2.57 22.80
N LEU A 74 -34.92 2.23 23.93
CA LEU A 74 -34.83 0.86 24.46
C LEU A 74 -35.91 0.53 25.53
N ALA A 75 -36.80 1.47 25.85
CA ALA A 75 -37.95 1.20 26.72
C ALA A 75 -39.10 0.42 26.04
N SER A 76 -39.00 0.13 24.74
CA SER A 76 -40.07 -0.52 23.95
C SER A 76 -39.84 -1.98 23.58
N TYR A 77 -38.73 -2.63 23.97
CA TYR A 77 -38.50 -4.04 23.66
C TYR A 77 -38.11 -4.84 24.89
N ALA A 78 -39.13 -5.28 25.61
CA ALA A 78 -39.02 -6.35 26.60
C ALA A 78 -38.93 -7.70 25.88
N GLY A 79 -37.76 -8.35 25.97
CA GLY A 79 -37.63 -9.79 25.76
C GLY A 79 -36.48 -10.21 24.84
N ASP A 80 -35.27 -10.35 25.39
CA ASP A 80 -34.28 -11.30 24.86
C ASP A 80 -33.34 -11.80 25.98
N PRO A 81 -33.27 -13.12 26.28
CA PRO A 81 -32.41 -13.71 27.29
C PRO A 81 -30.99 -14.12 26.80
N LEU A 82 -30.51 -13.66 25.63
CA LEU A 82 -29.30 -14.21 24.98
C LEU A 82 -28.02 -13.33 24.94
N GLY A 83 -27.92 -12.23 25.69
CA GLY A 83 -26.61 -11.64 25.99
C GLY A 83 -25.77 -11.09 24.81
N LEU A 84 -26.39 -10.47 23.80
CA LEU A 84 -25.68 -9.77 22.72
C LEU A 84 -25.49 -8.28 23.06
N LEU A 85 -24.38 -7.94 23.72
CA LEU A 85 -23.86 -6.57 23.81
C LEU A 85 -22.87 -6.36 22.66
N ALA A 86 -23.34 -5.82 21.53
CA ALA A 86 -22.46 -5.24 20.53
C ALA A 86 -21.90 -3.91 21.08
N ILE A 87 -20.57 -3.77 21.09
CA ILE A 87 -19.91 -2.51 21.42
C ILE A 87 -20.33 -1.48 20.36
N PRO A 88 -20.82 -0.28 20.75
CA PRO A 88 -21.04 0.80 19.81
C PRO A 88 -19.78 1.02 18.95
N PRO A 89 -19.85 1.10 17.61
CA PRO A 89 -18.67 1.11 16.73
C PRO A 89 -17.63 2.17 17.08
N ASP A 90 -18.07 3.30 17.62
CA ASP A 90 -17.28 4.42 18.15
C ASP A 90 -16.52 4.08 19.43
N LEU A 91 -17.16 3.38 20.39
CA LEU A 91 -16.46 2.87 21.58
C LEU A 91 -15.52 1.71 21.22
N GLY A 92 -15.88 0.90 20.22
CA GLY A 92 -15.02 -0.12 19.64
C GLY A 92 -13.75 0.49 19.03
N ALA A 93 -13.90 1.61 18.31
CA ALA A 93 -12.78 2.36 17.73
C ALA A 93 -11.86 2.98 18.80
N LEU A 94 -12.41 3.54 19.88
CA LEU A 94 -11.61 4.10 20.98
C LEU A 94 -10.81 3.03 21.75
N LEU A 95 -11.40 1.85 21.95
CA LEU A 95 -10.72 0.71 22.57
C LEU A 95 -9.65 0.13 21.62
N ALA A 96 -9.92 0.07 20.32
CA ALA A 96 -8.97 -0.38 19.30
C ALA A 96 -7.78 0.59 19.15
N ALA A 97 -8.02 1.90 19.30
CA ALA A 97 -6.99 2.95 19.22
C ALA A 97 -6.17 3.12 20.52
N GLY A 98 -6.40 2.30 21.56
CA GLY A 98 -5.71 2.44 22.84
C GLY A 98 -6.07 3.71 23.63
N LEU A 99 -7.11 4.44 23.20
CA LEU A 99 -7.61 5.69 23.79
C LEU A 99 -8.65 5.45 24.89
N ALA A 100 -8.96 4.19 25.18
CA ALA A 100 -9.80 3.74 26.28
C ALA A 100 -9.32 2.37 26.75
N ARG A 101 -9.47 2.04 28.04
CA ARG A 101 -9.21 0.69 28.57
C ARG A 101 -10.46 0.08 29.19
N ARG A 102 -10.70 -1.19 28.89
CA ARG A 102 -11.78 -2.00 29.45
C ARG A 102 -11.21 -3.27 30.06
N ASP A 103 -11.70 -3.63 31.25
CA ASP A 103 -11.25 -4.83 31.95
C ASP A 103 -12.16 -6.05 31.67
N PRO A 104 -11.75 -7.26 32.10
CA PRO A 104 -12.54 -8.48 31.90
C PRO A 104 -13.91 -8.50 32.63
N GLN A 105 -14.15 -7.56 33.55
CA GLN A 105 -15.42 -7.41 34.29
C GLN A 105 -16.33 -6.33 33.69
N ASP A 106 -16.05 -5.88 32.46
CA ASP A 106 -16.83 -4.86 31.74
C ASP A 106 -16.82 -3.48 32.44
N ARG A 107 -15.68 -3.11 33.02
CA ARG A 107 -15.44 -1.77 33.58
C ARG A 107 -14.54 -0.95 32.67
N LEU A 108 -14.88 0.33 32.52
CA LEU A 108 -14.12 1.32 31.75
C LEU A 108 -13.27 2.15 32.71
N GLN A 109 -12.00 2.39 32.36
CA GLN A 109 -11.15 3.30 33.12
C GLN A 109 -11.53 4.76 32.81
N VAL A 110 -11.76 5.56 33.84
CA VAL A 110 -12.23 6.95 33.75
C VAL A 110 -11.50 7.85 34.74
N PHE A 111 -11.39 9.13 34.40
CA PHE A 111 -11.16 10.22 35.34
C PHE A 111 -12.50 10.77 35.81
N VAL A 112 -12.70 10.80 37.13
CA VAL A 112 -13.85 11.42 37.80
C VAL A 112 -13.37 12.73 38.40
N TYR A 113 -13.76 13.84 37.78
CA TYR A 113 -13.50 15.16 38.32
C TYR A 113 -14.56 15.49 39.36
N ALA A 114 -14.15 15.86 40.57
CA ALA A 114 -15.02 16.11 41.70
C ALA A 114 -14.44 17.17 42.65
N GLU A 115 -15.32 17.92 43.31
CA GLU A 115 -14.91 18.89 44.34
C GLU A 115 -14.44 18.19 45.62
N ASP A 116 -15.03 17.02 45.91
CA ASP A 116 -14.65 16.15 47.03
C ASP A 116 -14.25 14.78 46.48
N VAL A 117 -12.95 14.58 46.33
CA VAL A 117 -12.33 13.35 45.82
C VAL A 117 -12.64 12.14 46.72
N GLY A 118 -12.83 12.35 48.02
CA GLY A 118 -13.21 11.30 48.97
C GLY A 118 -14.63 10.78 48.70
N ARG A 119 -15.60 11.69 48.58
CA ARG A 119 -16.99 11.33 48.24
C ARG A 119 -17.12 10.72 46.84
N ALA A 120 -16.38 11.22 45.86
CA ALA A 120 -16.37 10.66 44.51
C ALA A 120 -15.80 9.23 44.49
N ALA A 121 -14.73 8.97 45.25
CA ALA A 121 -14.17 7.64 45.40
C ALA A 121 -15.15 6.65 46.09
N GLU A 122 -15.90 7.10 47.10
CA GLU A 122 -16.98 6.31 47.70
C GLU A 122 -18.13 6.03 46.72
N ALA A 123 -18.51 7.04 45.92
CA ALA A 123 -19.54 6.90 44.90
C ALA A 123 -19.15 5.86 43.84
N VAL A 124 -17.90 5.89 43.36
CA VAL A 124 -17.34 4.87 42.46
C VAL A 124 -17.47 3.47 43.07
N ARG A 125 -17.03 3.27 44.32
CA ARG A 125 -17.11 1.96 44.99
C ARG A 125 -18.54 1.49 45.17
N SER A 126 -19.47 2.39 45.52
CA SER A 126 -20.90 2.10 45.69
C SER A 126 -21.58 1.61 44.42
N LEU A 127 -21.03 1.95 43.24
CA LEU A 127 -21.54 1.55 41.93
C LEU A 127 -20.82 0.32 41.35
N GLY A 128 -20.03 -0.38 42.17
CA GLY A 128 -19.26 -1.55 41.76
C GLY A 128 -17.98 -1.22 40.99
N GLY A 129 -17.54 0.05 41.05
CA GLY A 129 -16.27 0.49 40.49
C GLY A 129 -15.08 0.27 41.43
N LEU A 130 -13.89 0.21 40.86
CA LEU A 130 -12.62 0.13 41.58
C LEU A 130 -11.91 1.48 41.49
N VAL A 131 -11.59 2.08 42.63
CA VAL A 131 -10.74 3.27 42.66
C VAL A 131 -9.29 2.84 42.53
N GLU A 132 -8.61 3.31 41.50
CA GLU A 132 -7.21 2.97 41.22
C GLU A 132 -6.27 3.96 41.89
N ARG A 133 -6.52 5.27 41.70
CA ARG A 133 -5.72 6.37 42.25
C ARG A 133 -6.58 7.60 42.51
N THR A 134 -6.13 8.46 43.42
CA THR A 134 -6.77 9.76 43.69
C THR A 134 -5.73 10.86 43.62
N ALA A 135 -6.07 11.99 43.02
CA ALA A 135 -5.33 13.24 43.04
C ALA A 135 -6.19 14.33 43.71
N PRO A 136 -6.18 14.42 45.05
CA PRO A 136 -7.02 15.37 45.80
C PRO A 136 -6.78 16.84 45.43
N GLU A 137 -5.54 17.23 45.14
CA GLU A 137 -5.18 18.61 44.79
C GLU A 137 -5.73 19.05 43.42
N GLU A 138 -5.94 18.10 42.50
CA GLU A 138 -6.48 18.35 41.15
C GLU A 138 -7.99 18.05 41.06
N GLY A 139 -8.58 17.55 42.15
CA GLY A 139 -9.99 17.15 42.16
C GLY A 139 -10.29 15.92 41.29
N ILE A 140 -9.36 14.96 41.15
CA ILE A 140 -9.52 13.80 40.23
C ILE A 140 -9.49 12.47 40.98
N VAL A 141 -10.42 11.57 40.66
CA VAL A 141 -10.35 10.14 41.00
C VAL A 141 -10.17 9.35 39.70
N GLN A 142 -9.07 8.60 39.57
CA GLN A 142 -8.92 7.60 38.51
C GLN A 142 -9.54 6.29 38.96
N ALA A 143 -10.50 5.78 38.19
CA ALA A 143 -11.29 4.62 38.58
C ALA A 143 -11.71 3.74 37.40
N TRP A 144 -11.95 2.47 37.68
CA TRP A 144 -12.62 1.52 36.78
C TRP A 144 -14.09 1.46 37.15
N VAL A 145 -14.99 1.80 36.23
CA VAL A 145 -16.43 1.87 36.50
C VAL A 145 -17.18 0.98 35.51
N PRO A 146 -18.13 0.13 35.96
CA PRO A 146 -18.93 -0.66 35.04
C PRO A 146 -19.61 0.24 34.00
N VAL A 147 -19.49 -0.09 32.71
CA VAL A 147 -19.95 0.78 31.61
C VAL A 147 -21.42 1.21 31.81
N ARG A 148 -22.28 0.27 32.20
CA ARG A 148 -23.70 0.46 32.54
C ARG A 148 -23.98 1.39 33.74
N ARG A 149 -22.96 1.79 34.50
CA ARG A 149 -23.09 2.64 35.71
C ARG A 149 -22.47 4.02 35.54
N LEU A 150 -21.90 4.36 34.38
CA LEU A 150 -21.26 5.65 34.12
C LEU A 150 -22.23 6.84 34.27
N ARG A 151 -23.47 6.73 33.77
CA ARG A 151 -24.49 7.79 33.97
C ARG A 151 -24.89 7.96 35.43
N ALA A 152 -25.06 6.84 36.12
CA ALA A 152 -25.41 6.86 37.54
C ALA A 152 -24.28 7.49 38.37
N LEU A 153 -23.03 7.34 37.96
CA LEU A 153 -21.88 8.00 38.59
C LEU A 153 -21.83 9.49 38.23
N ALA A 154 -22.07 9.87 36.98
CA ALA A 154 -22.10 11.26 36.52
C ALA A 154 -23.19 12.09 37.23
N ALA A 155 -24.32 11.47 37.57
CA ALA A 155 -25.42 12.12 38.28
C ALA A 155 -25.21 12.26 39.80
N ARG A 156 -24.06 11.82 40.34
CA ARG A 156 -23.80 11.89 41.79
C ARG A 156 -23.49 13.32 42.23
N PRO A 157 -24.10 13.82 43.32
CA PRO A 157 -23.74 15.11 43.90
C PRO A 157 -22.24 15.16 44.22
N GLY A 158 -21.55 16.16 43.67
CA GLY A 158 -20.10 16.35 43.85
C GLY A 158 -19.23 15.77 42.73
N VAL A 159 -19.78 14.95 41.82
CA VAL A 159 -19.11 14.60 40.55
C VAL A 159 -19.39 15.73 39.55
N ARG A 160 -18.32 16.43 39.15
CA ARG A 160 -18.38 17.56 38.21
C ARG A 160 -18.36 17.08 36.76
N PHE A 161 -17.52 16.09 36.46
CA PHE A 161 -17.30 15.62 35.10
C PHE A 161 -16.70 14.21 35.10
N LEU A 162 -17.07 13.39 34.11
CA LEU A 162 -16.45 12.11 33.82
C LEU A 162 -15.76 12.21 32.47
N ASP A 163 -14.50 11.79 32.41
CA ASP A 163 -13.70 11.75 31.19
C ASP A 163 -12.93 10.44 31.08
N LEU A 164 -12.40 10.15 29.89
CA LEU A 164 -11.37 9.13 29.74
C LEU A 164 -10.02 9.66 30.26
N PRO A 165 -9.17 8.82 30.87
CA PRO A 165 -7.80 9.21 31.16
C PRO A 165 -7.08 9.58 29.85
N PRO A 166 -6.23 10.62 29.85
CA PRO A 166 -5.29 10.82 28.76
C PRO A 166 -4.26 9.68 28.79
N TYR A 167 -4.27 8.85 27.75
CA TYR A 167 -3.26 7.81 27.54
C TYR A 167 -2.08 8.40 26.78
N PRO A 168 -0.82 8.03 27.12
CA PRO A 168 0.34 8.51 26.38
C PRO A 168 0.32 7.96 24.95
N VAL A 169 0.53 8.85 23.98
CA VAL A 169 0.92 8.51 22.62
C VAL A 169 2.45 8.44 22.60
N PHE A 170 3.01 7.42 21.97
CA PHE A 170 4.43 7.42 21.64
C PHE A 170 4.58 8.09 20.27
N ASP A 171 4.74 9.42 20.28
CA ASP A 171 5.12 10.15 19.08
C ASP A 171 6.58 9.83 18.76
N VAL A 172 6.83 9.20 17.61
CA VAL A 172 8.17 9.05 17.04
C VAL A 172 8.48 10.35 16.32
N GLY A 173 8.90 11.38 17.06
CA GLY A 173 9.26 12.68 16.50
C GLY A 173 8.07 13.61 16.18
N SER A 174 8.29 14.53 15.25
CA SER A 174 7.39 15.63 14.88
C SER A 174 6.45 15.31 13.70
N ALA A 175 6.68 14.20 12.99
CA ALA A 175 5.82 13.68 11.94
C ALA A 175 5.60 12.16 12.09
N THR A 176 4.47 11.66 11.60
CA THR A 176 4.21 10.22 11.53
C THR A 176 3.47 9.92 10.23
N THR A 177 3.91 8.89 9.52
CA THR A 177 3.31 8.45 8.27
C THR A 177 1.90 7.90 8.46
N GLN A 178 0.98 8.31 7.59
CA GLN A 178 -0.40 7.78 7.54
C GLN A 178 -0.43 6.28 7.19
N GLY A 179 0.59 5.77 6.48
CA GLY A 179 0.66 4.36 6.11
C GLY A 179 0.80 3.43 7.32
N ASP A 180 1.24 3.93 8.47
CA ASP A 180 1.35 3.14 9.70
C ASP A 180 -0.02 2.63 10.20
N ASP A 181 -1.03 3.50 10.13
CA ASP A 181 -2.42 3.15 10.48
C ASP A 181 -3.15 2.48 9.32
N ILE A 182 -3.02 3.00 8.09
CA ILE A 182 -3.74 2.49 6.91
C ILE A 182 -3.36 1.03 6.62
N LEU A 183 -2.07 0.70 6.73
CA LEU A 183 -1.56 -0.67 6.55
C LEU A 183 -1.60 -1.48 7.86
N ARG A 184 -2.18 -0.91 8.93
CA ARG A 184 -2.42 -1.56 10.22
C ARG A 184 -1.14 -2.03 10.93
N ALA A 185 -0.01 -1.38 10.68
CA ALA A 185 1.26 -1.66 11.35
C ALA A 185 1.21 -1.23 12.83
N SER A 186 0.60 -0.09 13.14
CA SER A 186 0.31 0.34 14.52
C SER A 186 -0.48 -0.71 15.31
N SER A 187 -1.49 -1.31 14.65
CA SER A 187 -2.30 -2.39 15.23
C SER A 187 -1.50 -3.68 15.44
N LEU A 188 -0.60 -4.05 14.52
CA LEU A 188 0.31 -5.18 14.69
C LEU A 188 1.25 -4.96 15.89
N ARG A 189 1.87 -3.78 15.98
CA ARG A 189 2.72 -3.42 17.12
C ARG A 189 1.96 -3.47 18.44
N GLY A 190 0.75 -2.89 18.48
CA GLY A 190 -0.11 -2.92 19.67
C GLY A 190 -0.52 -4.34 20.08
N LEU A 191 -0.75 -5.22 19.11
CA LEU A 191 -1.14 -6.62 19.36
C LEU A 191 0.01 -7.46 19.95
N LEU A 192 1.22 -7.29 19.43
CA LEU A 192 2.35 -8.19 19.71
C LEU A 192 3.49 -7.55 20.53
N GLY A 193 3.40 -6.25 20.83
CA GLY A 193 4.46 -5.51 21.51
C GLY A 193 5.73 -5.36 20.68
N LEU A 194 5.60 -5.35 19.35
CA LEU A 194 6.72 -5.28 18.40
C LEU A 194 7.17 -3.84 18.19
N SER A 195 8.43 -3.67 17.80
CA SER A 195 8.98 -2.40 17.34
C SER A 195 10.03 -2.55 16.22
N GLY A 196 10.37 -3.77 15.80
CA GLY A 196 11.47 -4.06 14.88
C GLY A 196 12.79 -4.38 15.58
N GLN A 197 12.79 -4.62 16.90
CA GLN A 197 14.03 -4.78 17.67
C GLN A 197 14.88 -5.95 17.16
N GLY A 198 16.18 -5.68 17.03
CA GLY A 198 17.15 -6.65 16.52
C GLY A 198 17.06 -6.93 15.01
N VAL A 199 16.19 -6.23 14.28
CA VAL A 199 16.22 -6.20 12.81
C VAL A 199 17.04 -5.03 12.33
N ARG A 200 17.78 -5.24 11.24
CA ARG A 200 18.53 -4.20 10.54
C ARG A 200 17.86 -3.90 9.19
N VAL A 201 17.57 -2.63 8.94
CA VAL A 201 16.98 -2.17 7.68
C VAL A 201 17.93 -1.20 6.99
N GLY A 202 18.22 -1.45 5.72
CA GLY A 202 19.04 -0.59 4.88
C GLY A 202 18.19 0.18 3.86
N VAL A 203 18.46 1.48 3.72
CA VAL A 203 17.83 2.35 2.72
C VAL A 203 18.86 2.75 1.66
N ILE A 204 18.51 2.70 0.38
CA ILE A 204 19.29 3.28 -0.72
C ILE A 204 18.42 4.32 -1.43
N SER A 205 18.87 5.57 -1.49
CA SER A 205 18.14 6.67 -2.17
C SER A 205 19.11 7.77 -2.63
N ASP A 206 18.60 8.95 -2.98
CA ASP A 206 19.36 10.06 -3.56
C ASP A 206 20.31 10.80 -2.57
N GLY A 207 20.15 10.52 -1.28
CA GLY A 207 21.01 10.96 -0.18
C GLY A 207 20.23 11.21 1.11
N VAL A 208 20.91 11.78 2.12
CA VAL A 208 20.39 11.96 3.50
C VAL A 208 20.62 13.38 4.02
N ARG A 209 20.57 14.39 3.15
CA ARG A 209 20.50 15.78 3.60
C ARG A 209 19.30 15.95 4.52
N GLY A 210 19.54 16.54 5.69
CA GLY A 210 18.49 16.68 6.72
C GLY A 210 18.52 15.60 7.80
N LEU A 211 19.34 14.55 7.67
CA LEU A 211 19.43 13.49 8.69
C LEU A 211 19.69 14.05 10.10
N ALA A 212 20.66 14.95 10.26
CA ALA A 212 20.95 15.56 11.56
C ALA A 212 19.78 16.42 12.09
N GLN A 213 18.99 17.02 11.21
CA GLN A 213 17.80 17.79 11.58
C GLN A 213 16.69 16.86 12.08
N SER A 214 16.43 15.77 11.36
CA SER A 214 15.46 14.74 11.74
C SER A 214 15.84 14.03 13.06
N GLN A 215 17.14 13.79 13.26
CA GLN A 215 17.65 13.28 14.54
C GLN A 215 17.48 14.28 15.70
N ALA A 216 17.68 15.57 15.43
CA ALA A 216 17.52 16.61 16.43
C ALA A 216 16.05 16.84 16.83
N SER A 217 15.09 16.58 15.93
CA SER A 217 13.66 16.61 16.24
C SER A 217 13.16 15.33 16.92
N GLY A 218 13.94 14.25 16.87
CA GLY A 218 13.58 12.95 17.44
C GLY A 218 12.80 12.04 16.48
N ASP A 219 12.67 12.44 15.21
CA ASP A 219 12.03 11.65 14.15
C ASP A 219 12.92 10.51 13.64
N LEU A 220 14.25 10.64 13.79
CA LEU A 220 15.18 9.55 13.48
C LEU A 220 16.14 9.24 14.63
N PRO A 221 16.47 7.95 14.85
CA PRO A 221 17.53 7.55 15.75
C PRO A 221 18.89 7.69 15.05
N ALA A 222 19.95 7.17 15.68
CA ALA A 222 21.23 7.02 14.99
C ALA A 222 21.07 6.11 13.75
N VAL A 223 21.57 6.57 12.60
CA VAL A 223 21.60 5.84 11.34
C VAL A 223 23.05 5.56 10.95
N ASN A 224 23.36 4.32 10.56
CA ASN A 224 24.68 3.98 10.05
C ASN A 224 24.80 4.40 8.58
N VAL A 225 25.58 5.45 8.34
CA VAL A 225 25.86 6.02 7.00
C VAL A 225 27.28 5.72 6.51
N SER A 226 28.06 4.96 7.28
CA SER A 226 29.50 4.78 7.05
C SER A 226 29.89 3.44 6.44
N ASP A 227 29.13 2.37 6.72
CA ASP A 227 29.54 1.01 6.32
C ASP A 227 29.47 0.78 4.80
N CYS A 228 28.50 1.41 4.14
CA CYS A 228 28.21 1.25 2.71
C CYS A 228 28.26 2.60 1.98
N LEU A 229 29.31 3.39 2.23
CA LEU A 229 29.63 4.64 1.54
C LEU A 229 30.46 4.34 0.29
N LEU A 230 29.82 3.98 -0.82
CA LEU A 230 30.50 3.43 -2.01
C LEU A 230 30.41 4.33 -3.25
N GLY A 231 29.53 5.32 -3.24
CA GLY A 231 29.41 6.30 -4.32
C GLY A 231 30.24 7.57 -4.14
N PRO A 232 30.28 8.43 -5.17
CA PRO A 232 30.92 9.73 -5.10
C PRO A 232 30.22 10.68 -4.12
N GLY A 233 30.98 11.61 -3.55
CA GLY A 233 30.46 12.66 -2.67
C GLY A 233 30.06 12.17 -1.28
N ALA A 234 29.61 13.10 -0.44
CA ALA A 234 29.14 12.81 0.91
C ALA A 234 27.61 12.69 0.92
N PRO A 235 27.03 11.70 1.63
CA PRO A 235 25.62 11.37 1.54
C PRO A 235 24.73 12.45 2.16
N ASP A 236 25.24 13.28 3.07
CA ASP A 236 24.56 14.41 3.69
C ASP A 236 24.51 15.67 2.80
N THR A 237 25.20 15.66 1.66
CA THR A 237 25.27 16.80 0.72
C THR A 237 24.37 16.62 -0.49
N THR A 238 24.03 15.39 -0.87
CA THR A 238 23.10 15.05 -1.95
C THR A 238 21.76 14.65 -1.38
N GLY A 239 20.66 14.96 -2.07
CA GLY A 239 19.32 14.39 -1.82
C GLY A 239 18.73 14.57 -0.42
N ALA A 240 17.41 14.61 -0.28
CA ALA A 240 16.78 14.56 1.06
C ALA A 240 15.76 13.43 1.16
N GLU A 241 15.54 12.69 0.07
CA GLU A 241 14.53 11.64 -0.02
C GLU A 241 14.90 10.45 0.85
N GLY A 242 16.18 10.08 0.92
CA GLY A 242 16.65 9.01 1.80
C GLY A 242 16.39 9.29 3.28
N THR A 243 16.45 10.54 3.74
CA THR A 243 16.04 10.90 5.11
C THR A 243 14.53 10.69 5.31
N ALA A 244 13.69 11.10 4.36
CA ALA A 244 12.24 10.87 4.42
C ALA A 244 11.87 9.37 4.38
N ILE A 245 12.56 8.57 3.57
CA ILE A 245 12.36 7.11 3.51
C ILE A 245 12.76 6.45 4.84
N LEU A 246 13.88 6.87 5.43
CA LEU A 246 14.32 6.40 6.75
C LEU A 246 13.26 6.72 7.83
N GLU A 247 12.66 7.91 7.81
CA GLU A 247 11.57 8.31 8.72
C GLU A 247 10.39 7.35 8.60
N VAL A 248 9.91 7.07 7.38
CA VAL A 248 8.79 6.14 7.16
C VAL A 248 9.09 4.74 7.67
N VAL A 249 10.31 4.22 7.44
CA VAL A 249 10.70 2.92 8.02
C VAL A 249 10.69 2.97 9.54
N HIS A 250 11.18 4.06 10.13
CA HIS A 250 11.27 4.23 11.59
C HIS A 250 9.89 4.36 12.25
N ASP A 251 8.94 5.06 11.63
CA ASP A 251 7.57 5.17 12.13
C ASP A 251 6.91 3.79 12.29
N LEU A 252 7.12 2.90 11.31
CA LEU A 252 6.56 1.55 11.35
C LEU A 252 7.37 0.62 12.25
N ALA A 253 8.68 0.75 12.28
CA ALA A 253 9.59 -0.12 13.04
C ALA A 253 10.59 0.71 13.88
N PRO A 254 10.14 1.36 14.97
CA PRO A 254 10.96 2.32 15.72
C PRO A 254 12.15 1.69 16.47
N GLY A 255 12.13 0.38 16.68
CA GLY A 255 13.21 -0.41 17.27
C GLY A 255 14.19 -1.00 16.24
N ALA A 256 13.93 -0.87 14.94
CA ALA A 256 14.85 -1.35 13.92
C ALA A 256 16.12 -0.50 13.88
N ALA A 257 17.27 -1.15 13.69
CA ALA A 257 18.52 -0.45 13.48
C ALA A 257 18.65 -0.07 11.99
N LEU A 258 18.96 1.19 11.71
CA LEU A 258 18.89 1.76 10.36
C LEU A 258 20.27 1.95 9.72
N TRP A 259 20.39 1.57 8.45
CA TRP A 259 21.54 1.82 7.59
C TRP A 259 21.12 2.67 6.39
N PHE A 260 22.04 3.49 5.91
CA PHE A 260 21.95 4.13 4.61
C PHE A 260 23.09 3.63 3.72
N GLY A 261 22.74 3.12 2.54
CA GLY A 261 23.68 2.79 1.48
C GLY A 261 23.81 3.96 0.52
N HIS A 262 25.01 4.52 0.42
CA HIS A 262 25.27 5.65 -0.47
C HIS A 262 25.95 5.19 -1.75
N PHE A 263 25.23 5.31 -2.87
CA PHE A 263 25.73 5.02 -4.20
C PHE A 263 26.08 6.28 -5.02
N GLY A 264 25.96 7.48 -4.44
CA GLY A 264 26.25 8.75 -5.11
C GLY A 264 25.03 9.58 -5.52
N GLY A 265 23.83 9.06 -5.24
CA GLY A 265 22.57 9.71 -5.58
C GLY A 265 22.49 10.08 -7.06
N PRO A 266 22.22 11.35 -7.43
CA PRO A 266 22.09 11.75 -8.83
C PRO A 266 23.39 11.62 -9.66
N PHE A 267 24.54 11.42 -9.00
CA PHE A 267 25.83 11.23 -9.65
C PHE A 267 26.31 9.76 -9.63
N GLY A 268 25.55 8.89 -8.98
CA GLY A 268 25.86 7.47 -8.88
C GLY A 268 25.59 6.71 -10.18
N THR A 269 26.38 5.68 -10.45
CA THR A 269 26.19 4.79 -11.59
C THR A 269 25.51 3.49 -11.18
N VAL A 270 25.09 2.70 -12.17
CA VAL A 270 24.56 1.34 -11.94
C VAL A 270 25.55 0.46 -11.17
N LEU A 271 26.86 0.63 -11.40
CA LEU A 271 27.88 -0.18 -10.72
C LEU A 271 28.07 0.25 -9.26
N ASP A 272 27.97 1.55 -8.96
CA ASP A 272 28.00 2.06 -7.59
C ASP A 272 26.77 1.58 -6.80
N PHE A 273 25.61 1.59 -7.46
CA PHE A 273 24.37 1.05 -6.90
C PHE A 273 24.51 -0.45 -6.62
N ASN A 274 24.99 -1.24 -7.58
CA ASN A 274 25.22 -2.66 -7.41
C ASN A 274 26.19 -2.97 -6.26
N ALA A 275 27.28 -2.20 -6.13
CA ALA A 275 28.21 -2.32 -5.02
C ALA A 275 27.55 -2.02 -3.67
N THR A 276 26.67 -1.02 -3.62
CA THR A 276 25.88 -0.63 -2.45
C THR A 276 24.89 -1.72 -2.05
N VAL A 277 24.13 -2.28 -3.01
CA VAL A 277 23.26 -3.45 -2.79
C VAL A 277 24.05 -4.61 -2.18
N ASN A 278 25.18 -4.96 -2.78
CA ASN A 278 26.02 -6.07 -2.32
C ASN A 278 26.60 -5.82 -0.92
N CYS A 279 26.92 -4.56 -0.58
CA CYS A 279 27.39 -4.19 0.75
C CYS A 279 26.29 -4.35 1.82
N LEU A 280 25.09 -3.84 1.55
CA LEU A 280 23.95 -3.92 2.47
C LEU A 280 23.47 -5.36 2.64
N ALA A 281 23.43 -6.16 1.57
CA ALA A 281 23.00 -7.55 1.62
C ALA A 281 23.78 -8.39 2.67
N GLN A 282 25.06 -8.06 2.90
CA GLN A 282 25.90 -8.71 3.91
C GLN A 282 25.68 -8.21 5.34
N ARG A 283 24.94 -7.12 5.55
CA ARG A 283 24.89 -6.37 6.81
C ARG A 283 23.50 -6.22 7.41
N VAL A 284 22.48 -6.18 6.56
CA VAL A 284 21.09 -5.91 6.97
C VAL A 284 20.15 -7.06 6.60
N ASP A 285 18.99 -7.11 7.27
CA ASP A 285 17.97 -8.14 7.08
C ASP A 285 16.96 -7.75 6.00
N VAL A 286 16.68 -6.45 5.86
CA VAL A 286 15.78 -5.89 4.85
C VAL A 286 16.47 -4.73 4.16
N VAL A 287 16.39 -4.67 2.83
CA VAL A 287 16.79 -3.48 2.05
C VAL A 287 15.56 -2.89 1.38
N VAL A 288 15.48 -1.56 1.35
CA VAL A 288 14.55 -0.81 0.51
C VAL A 288 15.28 0.24 -0.32
N ASP A 289 14.91 0.36 -1.59
CA ASP A 289 15.31 1.47 -2.45
C ASP A 289 14.13 2.07 -3.22
N ASP A 290 14.36 3.23 -3.80
CA ASP A 290 13.42 3.91 -4.69
C ASP A 290 14.02 4.26 -6.06
N ILE A 291 15.08 3.54 -6.45
CA ILE A 291 15.91 3.89 -7.60
C ILE A 291 15.46 3.13 -8.84
N ASN A 292 15.02 3.89 -9.84
CA ASN A 292 14.59 3.38 -11.13
C ASN A 292 15.65 3.63 -12.20
N TRP A 293 15.95 2.61 -13.01
CA TRP A 293 16.90 2.71 -14.11
C TRP A 293 16.19 2.52 -15.45
N PHE A 294 16.64 3.30 -16.44
CA PHE A 294 16.04 3.32 -17.77
C PHE A 294 17.15 3.10 -18.81
N ASN A 295 16.84 2.34 -19.86
CA ASN A 295 17.79 1.89 -20.88
C ASN A 295 19.03 1.19 -20.28
N ALA A 296 18.86 0.49 -19.15
CA ALA A 296 19.92 -0.33 -18.53
C ALA A 296 19.82 -1.81 -18.91
N GLY A 297 18.72 -2.21 -19.54
CA GLY A 297 18.46 -3.55 -20.08
C GLY A 297 17.01 -3.69 -20.57
N PRO A 298 16.59 -4.89 -20.99
CA PRO A 298 15.35 -5.11 -21.75
C PRO A 298 14.02 -4.96 -20.99
N TYR A 299 14.05 -4.54 -19.72
CA TYR A 299 12.88 -4.48 -18.81
C TYR A 299 12.23 -5.85 -18.51
N ASP A 300 13.02 -6.92 -18.68
CA ASP A 300 12.66 -8.32 -18.46
C ASP A 300 13.36 -8.91 -17.22
N GLY A 301 13.97 -8.06 -16.39
CA GLY A 301 14.75 -8.47 -15.22
C GLY A 301 16.17 -8.96 -15.50
N THR A 302 16.61 -9.00 -16.77
CA THR A 302 17.96 -9.47 -17.13
C THR A 302 19.02 -8.36 -17.12
N SER A 303 18.62 -7.11 -16.90
CA SER A 303 19.52 -5.96 -16.81
C SER A 303 20.61 -6.19 -15.74
N VAL A 304 21.74 -5.50 -15.87
CA VAL A 304 22.87 -5.66 -14.92
C VAL A 304 22.49 -5.23 -13.50
N VAL A 305 21.54 -4.30 -13.35
CA VAL A 305 21.05 -3.86 -12.04
C VAL A 305 20.06 -4.87 -11.45
N SER A 306 19.06 -5.25 -12.22
CA SER A 306 17.99 -6.18 -11.81
C SER A 306 18.56 -7.55 -11.43
N ARG A 307 19.48 -8.08 -12.25
CA ARG A 307 20.16 -9.34 -12.00
C ARG A 307 21.06 -9.28 -10.77
N ASN A 308 21.76 -8.17 -10.54
CA ASN A 308 22.61 -8.00 -9.35
C ASN A 308 21.75 -8.02 -8.09
N THR A 309 20.66 -7.26 -8.04
CA THR A 309 19.74 -7.24 -6.89
C THR A 309 19.16 -8.62 -6.60
N ALA A 310 18.68 -9.32 -7.63
CA ALA A 310 18.18 -10.69 -7.49
C ALA A 310 19.26 -11.65 -6.99
N THR A 311 20.51 -11.50 -7.47
CA THR A 311 21.64 -12.33 -7.03
C THR A 311 22.03 -12.02 -5.59
N ALA A 312 22.07 -10.75 -5.17
CA ALA A 312 22.41 -10.33 -3.82
C ALA A 312 21.40 -10.85 -2.79
N LEU A 313 20.11 -10.80 -3.13
CA LEU A 313 19.03 -11.37 -2.31
C LEU A 313 19.13 -12.89 -2.18
N ASN A 314 19.50 -13.59 -3.26
CA ASN A 314 19.51 -15.05 -3.29
C ASN A 314 20.88 -15.69 -3.00
N SER A 315 21.90 -14.88 -2.69
CA SER A 315 23.23 -15.37 -2.36
C SER A 315 23.21 -16.15 -1.03
N PRO A 316 23.71 -17.40 -0.97
CA PRO A 316 23.59 -18.23 0.24
C PRO A 316 24.23 -17.66 1.51
N GLY A 317 25.26 -16.83 1.37
CA GLY A 317 25.95 -16.19 2.50
C GLY A 317 25.40 -14.82 2.88
N THR A 318 24.29 -14.38 2.29
CA THR A 318 23.70 -13.06 2.56
C THR A 318 22.92 -13.06 3.87
N ARG A 319 22.94 -11.93 4.60
CA ARG A 319 22.03 -11.71 5.74
C ARG A 319 20.62 -11.38 5.24
N LEU A 320 20.51 -10.90 4.02
CA LEU A 320 19.28 -10.37 3.46
C LEU A 320 18.14 -11.40 3.41
N ARG A 321 16.98 -10.99 3.93
CA ARG A 321 15.73 -11.77 3.98
C ARG A 321 14.58 -11.11 3.23
N ALA A 322 14.71 -9.84 2.86
CA ALA A 322 13.83 -9.21 1.89
C ALA A 322 14.52 -8.06 1.18
N TYR A 323 14.15 -7.84 -0.07
CA TYR A 323 14.52 -6.66 -0.85
C TYR A 323 13.26 -6.03 -1.39
N VAL A 324 13.05 -4.75 -1.09
CA VAL A 324 11.90 -3.95 -1.48
C VAL A 324 12.36 -2.82 -2.41
N THR A 325 11.61 -2.51 -3.45
CA THR A 325 11.90 -1.38 -4.34
C THR A 325 10.61 -0.67 -4.76
N ALA A 326 10.68 0.62 -5.03
CA ALA A 326 9.58 1.35 -5.66
C ALA A 326 9.33 0.83 -7.09
N VAL A 327 8.07 0.62 -7.49
CA VAL A 327 7.78 0.08 -8.85
C VAL A 327 8.03 1.10 -9.97
N GLY A 328 8.18 2.39 -9.64
CA GLY A 328 8.33 3.48 -10.61
C GLY A 328 7.11 4.39 -10.67
N ASN A 329 7.31 5.59 -11.22
CA ASN A 329 6.31 6.65 -11.32
C ASN A 329 6.00 7.00 -12.79
N GLN A 330 6.08 6.01 -13.68
CA GLN A 330 6.02 6.20 -15.13
C GLN A 330 4.71 5.69 -15.76
N GLY A 331 3.72 5.27 -14.97
CA GLY A 331 2.42 4.80 -15.47
C GLY A 331 1.67 5.82 -16.35
N SER A 332 1.98 7.12 -16.23
CA SER A 332 1.40 8.17 -17.07
C SER A 332 2.37 8.83 -18.06
N THR A 333 3.61 8.33 -18.13
CA THR A 333 4.69 8.88 -18.97
C THR A 333 5.52 7.80 -19.68
N HIS A 334 4.99 6.59 -19.72
CA HIS A 334 5.50 5.46 -20.50
C HIS A 334 4.67 5.28 -21.77
N TYR A 335 5.25 4.79 -22.86
CA TYR A 335 4.54 4.41 -24.08
C TYR A 335 5.13 3.11 -24.62
N GLN A 336 4.27 2.15 -24.95
CA GLN A 336 4.67 0.88 -25.54
C GLN A 336 3.75 0.47 -26.69
N GLU A 337 4.27 0.48 -27.91
CA GLU A 337 3.59 0.00 -29.11
C GLU A 337 4.62 -0.43 -30.16
N ALA A 338 4.19 -1.29 -31.09
CA ALA A 338 4.98 -1.67 -32.26
C ALA A 338 5.14 -0.49 -33.23
N TYR A 339 6.34 -0.35 -33.80
CA TYR A 339 6.59 0.57 -34.90
C TYR A 339 5.60 0.35 -36.04
N ARG A 340 4.83 1.39 -36.33
CA ARG A 340 3.95 1.50 -37.49
C ARG A 340 4.34 2.76 -38.26
N PRO A 341 4.53 2.68 -39.59
CA PRO A 341 4.83 3.85 -40.39
C PRO A 341 3.60 4.77 -40.45
N CYS A 342 3.83 6.06 -40.32
CA CYS A 342 2.80 7.07 -40.44
C CYS A 342 2.33 7.17 -41.90
N PRO A 343 1.03 7.39 -42.16
CA PRO A 343 0.56 7.63 -43.53
C PRO A 343 1.22 8.88 -44.13
N GLY A 344 1.94 8.71 -45.24
CA GLY A 344 2.58 9.83 -45.93
C GLY A 344 3.97 9.49 -46.47
N PRO A 345 4.71 10.50 -46.94
CA PRO A 345 6.04 10.31 -47.52
C PRO A 345 7.14 10.06 -46.48
N GLN A 346 6.92 10.47 -45.22
CA GLN A 346 7.91 10.30 -44.15
C GLN A 346 7.58 9.03 -43.36
N PRO A 347 8.55 8.11 -43.16
CA PRO A 347 8.33 6.86 -42.46
C PRO A 347 8.34 7.06 -40.92
N PHE A 348 7.77 8.14 -40.40
CA PHE A 348 7.74 8.36 -38.95
C PHE A 348 6.86 7.35 -38.23
N HIS A 349 7.07 7.16 -36.94
CA HIS A 349 6.20 6.34 -36.13
C HIS A 349 4.79 6.96 -36.00
N LEU A 350 3.76 6.12 -36.16
CA LEU A 350 2.36 6.47 -35.97
C LEU A 350 1.95 6.35 -34.50
N PHE A 351 1.57 7.47 -33.88
CA PHE A 351 0.96 7.51 -32.56
C PHE A 351 -0.57 7.52 -32.65
N SER A 352 -1.23 6.66 -31.87
CA SER A 352 -2.69 6.59 -31.77
C SER A 352 -3.12 5.86 -30.50
N ALA A 353 -4.33 6.14 -30.01
CA ALA A 353 -4.94 5.34 -28.95
C ALA A 353 -5.13 3.87 -29.38
N THR A 354 -4.95 2.96 -28.44
CA THR A 354 -5.21 1.51 -28.58
C THR A 354 -5.98 1.00 -27.37
N ALA A 355 -6.10 -0.32 -27.20
CA ALA A 355 -6.67 -0.89 -25.97
C ALA A 355 -5.80 -0.62 -24.73
N ALA A 356 -4.47 -0.48 -24.91
CA ALA A 356 -3.52 -0.24 -23.83
C ALA A 356 -3.02 1.22 -23.79
N THR A 357 -3.00 1.89 -24.95
CA THR A 357 -2.47 3.24 -25.11
C THR A 357 -3.58 4.28 -25.08
N LEU A 358 -3.45 5.25 -24.19
CA LEU A 358 -4.39 6.36 -24.00
C LEU A 358 -3.99 7.57 -24.84
N ASP A 359 -4.98 8.35 -25.26
CA ASP A 359 -4.82 9.66 -25.92
C ASP A 359 -5.40 10.74 -25.00
N ARG A 360 -4.51 11.41 -24.26
CA ARG A 360 -4.90 12.37 -23.21
C ARG A 360 -5.71 13.55 -23.76
N GLY A 361 -5.33 14.06 -24.93
CA GLY A 361 -5.91 15.23 -25.57
C GLY A 361 -7.03 14.91 -26.55
N GLY A 362 -7.29 13.63 -26.84
CA GLY A 362 -8.22 13.22 -27.89
C GLY A 362 -7.78 13.72 -29.28
N LEU A 363 -6.48 13.73 -29.53
CA LEU A 363 -5.87 14.25 -30.76
C LEU A 363 -6.06 13.32 -31.96
N GLY A 364 -6.50 12.07 -31.73
CA GLY A 364 -6.71 11.08 -32.79
C GLY A 364 -5.39 10.43 -33.18
N THR A 365 -5.10 10.34 -34.47
CA THR A 365 -3.87 9.72 -34.99
C THR A 365 -2.88 10.79 -35.42
N ARG A 366 -1.60 10.65 -35.02
CA ARG A 366 -0.53 11.62 -35.29
C ARG A 366 0.78 10.92 -35.69
N CYS A 367 1.66 11.63 -36.40
CA CYS A 367 3.03 11.16 -36.70
C CYS A 367 4.05 11.58 -35.62
N ASP A 368 3.54 12.15 -34.53
CA ASP A 368 4.28 12.77 -33.45
C ASP A 368 3.50 12.61 -32.14
N ASN A 369 4.20 12.65 -31.02
CA ASN A 369 3.60 12.65 -29.69
C ASN A 369 3.87 14.00 -29.02
N PRO A 370 2.88 14.89 -28.90
CA PRO A 370 3.03 16.15 -28.19
C PRO A 370 3.34 15.91 -26.70
N ILE A 371 4.37 16.59 -26.19
CA ILE A 371 4.81 16.52 -24.79
C ILE A 371 4.78 17.92 -24.20
N VAL A 372 4.03 18.10 -23.11
CA VAL A 372 4.05 19.33 -22.33
C VAL A 372 5.22 19.29 -21.35
N VAL A 373 6.14 20.24 -21.46
CA VAL A 373 7.34 20.37 -20.62
C VAL A 373 7.21 21.61 -19.73
N PRO A 374 7.19 21.49 -18.38
CA PRO A 374 7.10 22.63 -17.48
C PRO A 374 8.23 23.66 -17.67
N ALA A 375 7.99 24.89 -17.23
CA ALA A 375 9.00 25.97 -17.25
C ALA A 375 10.26 25.57 -16.47
N GLY A 376 11.44 25.75 -17.05
CA GLY A 376 12.71 25.42 -16.42
C GLY A 376 12.97 23.92 -16.23
N ALA A 377 12.10 23.03 -16.71
CA ALA A 377 12.27 21.59 -16.62
C ALA A 377 13.19 21.06 -17.74
N THR A 378 13.86 19.95 -17.44
CA THR A 378 14.65 19.20 -18.41
C THR A 378 13.86 17.96 -18.81
N LEU A 379 13.47 17.90 -20.08
CA LEU A 379 12.88 16.73 -20.74
C LEU A 379 13.98 15.72 -21.05
N ARG A 380 13.78 14.47 -20.65
CA ARG A 380 14.59 13.32 -21.09
C ARG A 380 13.65 12.31 -21.72
N VAL A 381 13.93 11.90 -22.95
CA VAL A 381 13.19 10.84 -23.62
C VAL A 381 14.13 9.67 -23.82
N LEU A 382 13.77 8.54 -23.22
CA LEU A 382 14.51 7.30 -23.29
C LEU A 382 13.70 6.32 -24.10
N VAL A 383 14.24 5.94 -25.25
CA VAL A 383 13.60 5.01 -26.16
C VAL A 383 14.41 3.73 -26.17
N GLN A 384 13.74 2.61 -26.13
CA GLN A 384 14.29 1.28 -26.37
C GLN A 384 13.38 0.53 -27.34
N TRP A 385 13.92 -0.45 -28.07
CA TRP A 385 13.10 -1.38 -28.84
C TRP A 385 13.49 -2.84 -28.62
N ASP A 386 12.58 -3.76 -28.93
CA ASP A 386 12.68 -5.21 -28.66
C ASP A 386 13.64 -5.99 -29.59
N ASP A 387 14.72 -5.36 -30.03
CA ASP A 387 15.89 -6.06 -30.58
C ASP A 387 16.68 -6.74 -29.45
N PRO A 388 17.49 -7.78 -29.74
CA PRO A 388 18.36 -8.37 -28.74
C PRO A 388 19.35 -7.35 -28.16
N TRP A 389 19.44 -7.28 -26.83
CA TRP A 389 20.34 -6.36 -26.13
C TRP A 389 21.81 -6.58 -26.54
N GLY A 390 22.50 -5.50 -26.92
CA GLY A 390 23.87 -5.54 -27.44
C GLY A 390 24.02 -6.04 -28.88
N ALA A 391 22.93 -6.27 -29.61
CA ALA A 391 22.96 -6.76 -30.98
C ALA A 391 21.82 -6.17 -31.86
N SER A 392 21.49 -4.90 -31.65
CA SER A 392 20.45 -4.19 -32.42
C SER A 392 20.84 -4.04 -33.88
N CYS A 393 20.02 -4.58 -34.79
CA CYS A 393 20.20 -4.47 -36.24
C CYS A 393 19.23 -3.48 -36.88
N ASN A 394 18.27 -2.97 -36.11
CA ASN A 394 17.36 -1.91 -36.53
C ASN A 394 17.85 -0.60 -35.94
N ASP A 395 17.78 0.46 -36.74
CA ASP A 395 18.24 1.81 -36.39
C ASP A 395 17.04 2.76 -36.44
N TYR A 396 16.73 3.33 -35.28
CA TYR A 396 15.63 4.27 -35.09
C TYR A 396 16.17 5.54 -34.45
N ASP A 397 16.04 6.65 -35.15
CA ASP A 397 16.38 7.97 -34.64
C ASP A 397 15.20 8.58 -33.88
N VAL A 398 15.52 9.39 -32.87
CA VAL A 398 14.53 10.09 -32.04
C VAL A 398 14.77 11.59 -32.13
N TYR A 399 13.70 12.35 -32.36
CA TYR A 399 13.73 13.80 -32.52
C TYR A 399 12.73 14.49 -31.60
N ILE A 400 13.10 15.68 -31.15
CA ILE A 400 12.17 16.66 -30.58
C ILE A 400 12.09 17.85 -31.52
N PHE A 401 10.88 18.20 -31.93
CA PHE A 401 10.58 19.40 -32.71
C PHE A 401 9.84 20.43 -31.87
N ALA A 402 9.95 21.70 -32.26
CA ALA A 402 9.04 22.72 -31.76
C ALA A 402 7.61 22.37 -32.18
N HIS A 403 6.65 22.52 -31.27
CA HIS A 403 5.28 22.06 -31.51
C HIS A 403 4.67 22.67 -32.78
N ASP A 404 4.10 21.82 -33.63
CA ASP A 404 3.50 22.16 -34.93
C ASP A 404 4.45 22.95 -35.86
N SER A 405 5.77 22.73 -35.73
CA SER A 405 6.81 23.41 -36.49
C SER A 405 7.90 22.41 -36.93
N PRO A 406 8.44 22.54 -38.15
CA PRO A 406 9.53 21.68 -38.62
C PRO A 406 10.89 22.04 -37.99
N THR A 407 10.91 22.83 -36.91
CA THR A 407 12.15 23.30 -36.28
C THR A 407 12.66 22.25 -35.29
N PRO A 408 13.78 21.56 -35.57
CA PRO A 408 14.33 20.58 -34.63
C PRO A 408 14.91 21.30 -33.41
N LEU A 409 14.64 20.75 -32.23
CA LEU A 409 15.13 21.24 -30.94
C LEU A 409 16.21 20.33 -30.35
N ALA A 410 16.05 19.01 -30.52
CA ALA A 410 17.02 18.01 -30.10
C ALA A 410 16.85 16.73 -30.95
N ALA A 411 17.90 15.93 -31.01
CA ALA A 411 17.86 14.61 -31.65
C ALA A 411 18.84 13.65 -30.96
N SER A 412 18.56 12.35 -31.06
CA SER A 412 19.50 11.27 -30.81
C SER A 412 19.51 10.36 -32.03
N GLN A 413 20.70 10.09 -32.55
CA GLN A 413 20.92 9.44 -33.84
C GLN A 413 22.11 8.47 -33.75
N ASN A 414 22.16 7.67 -32.69
CA ASN A 414 23.27 6.73 -32.54
C ASN A 414 23.07 5.59 -33.53
N PHE A 415 24.13 5.16 -34.19
CA PHE A 415 24.02 4.06 -35.15
C PHE A 415 23.84 2.72 -34.44
N GLN A 416 22.91 1.90 -34.94
CA GLN A 416 22.82 0.48 -34.60
C GLN A 416 23.14 -0.40 -35.81
N PHE A 417 24.32 -1.04 -35.79
CA PHE A 417 24.84 -1.89 -36.86
C PHE A 417 25.05 -3.35 -36.43
N CYS A 418 24.10 -3.91 -35.69
CA CYS A 418 24.14 -5.26 -35.11
C CYS A 418 25.15 -5.47 -33.98
N ALA A 419 25.58 -4.39 -33.31
CA ALA A 419 26.52 -4.47 -32.18
C ALA A 419 26.16 -3.56 -30.99
N GLN A 420 25.22 -2.65 -31.16
CA GLN A 420 24.81 -1.68 -30.16
C GLN A 420 23.55 -2.16 -29.42
N ASN A 421 23.28 -1.52 -28.29
CA ASN A 421 22.00 -1.68 -27.63
C ASN A 421 20.88 -1.04 -28.46
N PRO A 422 19.66 -1.59 -28.43
CA PRO A 422 18.51 -1.07 -29.15
C PRO A 422 17.90 0.14 -28.40
N ALA A 423 18.65 1.22 -28.27
CA ALA A 423 18.30 2.32 -27.39
C ALA A 423 18.77 3.68 -27.91
N GLU A 424 17.94 4.69 -27.65
CA GLU A 424 18.24 6.11 -27.85
C GLU A 424 17.92 6.90 -26.58
N MET A 425 18.69 7.97 -26.35
CA MET A 425 18.41 8.93 -25.29
C MET A 425 18.64 10.33 -25.81
N LEU A 426 17.61 11.17 -25.74
CA LEU A 426 17.75 12.61 -25.96
C LEU A 426 17.41 13.40 -24.70
N VAL A 427 17.96 14.60 -24.64
CA VAL A 427 17.72 15.56 -23.57
C VAL A 427 17.45 16.93 -24.18
N TRP A 428 16.40 17.60 -23.72
CA TRP A 428 16.07 18.96 -24.09
C TRP A 428 15.60 19.74 -22.86
N ARG A 429 15.88 21.04 -22.78
CA ARG A 429 15.49 21.87 -21.64
C ARG A 429 14.56 22.99 -22.08
N ASN A 430 13.46 23.16 -21.36
CA ASN A 430 12.59 24.31 -21.52
C ASN A 430 13.15 25.50 -20.74
N ASP A 431 13.93 26.35 -21.40
CA ASP A 431 14.51 27.56 -20.79
C ASP A 431 13.53 28.74 -20.73
N SER A 432 12.29 28.57 -21.18
CA SER A 432 11.26 29.60 -21.05
C SER A 432 10.68 29.65 -19.62
N SER A 433 10.01 30.75 -19.31
CA SER A 433 9.33 30.95 -18.03
C SER A 433 7.91 30.35 -17.98
N SER A 434 7.48 29.63 -19.01
CA SER A 434 6.16 29.00 -19.12
C SER A 434 6.25 27.55 -19.59
N PRO A 435 5.27 26.70 -19.28
CA PRO A 435 5.18 25.39 -19.91
C PRO A 435 5.19 25.52 -21.44
N THR A 436 5.93 24.66 -22.11
CA THR A 436 6.06 24.63 -23.57
C THR A 436 5.73 23.22 -24.08
N THR A 437 4.97 23.14 -25.17
CA THR A 437 4.74 21.87 -25.87
C THR A 437 5.84 21.66 -26.90
N VAL A 438 6.34 20.43 -27.00
CA VAL A 438 7.27 19.96 -28.04
C VAL A 438 6.78 18.63 -28.60
N ASP A 439 7.19 18.30 -29.82
CA ASP A 439 6.71 17.10 -30.51
C ASP A 439 7.80 16.02 -30.58
N LEU A 440 7.54 14.86 -30.00
CA LEU A 440 8.39 13.67 -30.13
C LEU A 440 8.11 12.94 -31.43
N VAL A 441 9.15 12.69 -32.22
CA VAL A 441 9.09 11.96 -33.49
C VAL A 441 10.13 10.85 -33.48
N LEU A 442 9.74 9.65 -33.92
CA LEU A 442 10.66 8.54 -34.17
C LEU A 442 10.71 8.26 -35.68
N ALA A 443 11.90 8.01 -36.21
CA ALA A 443 12.11 7.73 -37.63
C ALA A 443 13.07 6.54 -37.82
N PRO A 444 12.76 5.58 -38.69
CA PRO A 444 13.71 4.52 -39.03
C PRO A 444 14.82 5.04 -39.95
N ILE A 445 16.01 4.46 -39.81
CA ILE A 445 17.14 4.70 -40.71
C ILE A 445 17.31 3.51 -41.64
N GLY A 446 17.01 3.73 -42.92
CA GLY A 446 17.01 2.68 -43.93
C GLY A 446 15.82 1.73 -43.79
N GLU A 447 16.03 0.46 -44.14
CA GLU A 447 15.02 -0.58 -43.99
C GLU A 447 15.14 -1.23 -42.60
N VAL A 448 14.08 -1.10 -41.80
CA VAL A 448 13.98 -1.72 -40.47
C VAL A 448 12.82 -2.70 -40.41
N GLN A 449 12.95 -3.71 -39.55
CA GLN A 449 11.82 -4.54 -39.14
C GLN A 449 10.99 -3.79 -38.09
N PRO A 450 9.65 -3.92 -38.08
CA PRO A 450 8.83 -3.39 -37.01
C PRO A 450 9.25 -3.96 -35.65
N ARG A 451 9.64 -3.08 -34.73
CA ARG A 451 9.98 -3.40 -33.34
C ARG A 451 9.03 -2.73 -32.36
N THR A 452 8.83 -3.34 -31.20
CA THR A 452 8.06 -2.77 -30.11
C THR A 452 8.92 -1.77 -29.36
N PHE A 453 8.46 -0.53 -29.25
CA PHE A 453 9.15 0.51 -28.47
C PHE A 453 8.75 0.44 -27.00
N ASP A 454 9.71 0.72 -26.13
CA ASP A 454 9.49 1.18 -24.76
C ASP A 454 10.01 2.61 -24.67
N ILE A 455 9.12 3.57 -24.41
CA ILE A 455 9.48 4.98 -24.33
C ILE A 455 9.14 5.52 -22.94
N PHE A 456 10.17 5.93 -22.22
CA PHE A 456 10.03 6.63 -20.95
C PHE A 456 10.28 8.13 -21.13
N VAL A 457 9.28 8.94 -20.77
CA VAL A 457 9.35 10.40 -20.78
C VAL A 457 9.53 10.90 -19.35
N LEU A 458 10.66 11.55 -19.07
CA LEU A 458 10.96 12.15 -17.77
C LEU A 458 10.99 13.67 -17.90
N GLY A 459 10.39 14.38 -16.93
CA GLY A 459 10.34 15.85 -16.93
C GLY A 459 9.31 16.45 -17.90
N GLY A 460 8.44 15.63 -18.50
CA GLY A 460 7.38 16.06 -19.40
C GLY A 460 6.15 15.16 -19.33
N SER A 461 5.05 15.64 -19.90
CA SER A 461 3.75 14.95 -19.96
C SER A 461 3.37 14.64 -21.41
N PRO A 462 3.56 13.39 -21.89
CA PRO A 462 3.19 13.01 -23.24
C PRO A 462 1.67 12.90 -23.41
N ASN A 463 1.21 13.11 -24.64
CA ASN A 463 -0.20 12.95 -25.00
C ASN A 463 -0.59 11.47 -25.10
N TYR A 464 0.20 10.70 -25.86
CA TYR A 464 0.02 9.25 -25.99
C TYR A 464 0.90 8.54 -24.97
N TYR A 465 0.29 7.68 -24.15
CA TYR A 465 0.98 6.93 -23.11
C TYR A 465 0.26 5.60 -22.82
N THR A 466 1.02 4.61 -22.38
CA THR A 466 0.62 3.23 -22.13
C THR A 466 0.97 2.91 -20.67
N PRO A 467 0.00 2.83 -19.74
CA PRO A 467 0.29 2.54 -18.34
C PRO A 467 0.86 1.15 -18.10
N ALA A 468 0.42 0.16 -18.87
CA ALA A 468 0.96 -1.20 -18.80
C ALA A 468 2.42 -1.24 -19.25
N SER A 469 3.15 -2.22 -18.74
CA SER A 469 4.59 -2.44 -19.00
C SER A 469 5.50 -1.27 -18.66
N SER A 470 5.08 -0.38 -17.77
CA SER A 470 5.83 0.83 -17.39
C SER A 470 6.84 0.59 -16.26
N VAL A 471 7.24 -0.66 -16.04
CA VAL A 471 8.14 -1.08 -14.97
C VAL A 471 9.60 -0.90 -15.42
N PRO A 472 10.36 0.02 -14.81
CA PRO A 472 11.75 0.28 -15.16
C PRO A 472 12.68 -0.85 -14.69
N ASN A 473 13.95 -0.79 -15.13
CA ASN A 473 14.97 -1.69 -14.61
C ASN A 473 15.19 -1.42 -13.11
N GLN A 474 15.61 -2.44 -12.37
CA GLN A 474 15.58 -2.59 -10.90
C GLN A 474 14.21 -3.02 -10.37
N ALA A 475 13.13 -2.30 -10.68
CA ALA A 475 11.78 -2.71 -10.28
C ALA A 475 11.32 -4.02 -10.96
N ASP A 476 11.82 -4.29 -12.17
CA ASP A 476 11.64 -5.54 -12.90
C ASP A 476 12.45 -6.74 -12.34
N ALA A 477 13.22 -6.57 -11.26
CA ALA A 477 14.09 -7.62 -10.73
C ALA A 477 13.32 -8.91 -10.37
N PRO A 478 13.83 -10.09 -10.77
CA PRO A 478 13.23 -11.38 -10.44
C PRO A 478 13.68 -11.88 -9.06
N GLY A 479 13.38 -13.14 -8.76
CA GLY A 479 13.99 -13.84 -7.62
C GLY A 479 13.48 -13.43 -6.25
N GLY A 480 12.24 -12.92 -6.16
CA GLY A 480 11.59 -12.59 -4.89
C GLY A 480 11.77 -11.15 -4.41
N VAL A 481 12.39 -10.28 -5.22
CA VAL A 481 12.40 -8.83 -4.99
C VAL A 481 10.98 -8.28 -5.08
N LEU A 482 10.57 -7.46 -4.10
CA LEU A 482 9.22 -6.89 -3.99
C LEU A 482 9.21 -5.47 -4.53
N ALA A 483 8.65 -5.26 -5.72
CA ALA A 483 8.30 -3.95 -6.23
C ALA A 483 6.96 -3.49 -5.64
N VAL A 484 6.89 -2.22 -5.24
CA VAL A 484 5.75 -1.68 -4.49
C VAL A 484 5.04 -0.59 -5.28
N GLY A 485 3.75 -0.80 -5.55
CA GLY A 485 2.84 0.20 -6.11
C GLY A 485 2.37 1.21 -5.06
N ALA A 486 1.77 2.31 -5.51
CA ALA A 486 1.34 3.38 -4.61
C ALA A 486 -0.15 3.71 -4.70
N ILE A 487 -0.79 3.77 -3.54
CA ILE A 487 -2.14 4.32 -3.32
C ILE A 487 -2.00 5.54 -2.42
N ASN A 488 -2.80 6.57 -2.67
CA ASN A 488 -2.69 7.82 -1.94
C ASN A 488 -3.39 7.80 -0.59
N SER A 489 -2.76 8.36 0.45
CA SER A 489 -3.33 8.44 1.81
C SER A 489 -4.60 9.29 1.90
N PHE A 490 -4.78 10.25 0.99
CA PHE A 490 -5.96 11.12 0.89
C PHE A 490 -7.12 10.46 0.14
N ASP A 491 -6.88 9.31 -0.52
CA ASP A 491 -7.97 8.49 -1.03
C ASP A 491 -8.79 7.95 0.14
N GLN A 492 -10.12 8.01 0.05
CA GLN A 492 -10.97 7.72 1.20
C GLN A 492 -10.98 6.22 1.53
N ASP A 493 -11.00 5.38 0.49
CA ASP A 493 -11.12 3.93 0.61
C ASP A 493 -9.74 3.23 0.54
N HIS A 494 -8.70 4.00 0.21
CA HIS A 494 -7.32 3.56 -0.01
C HIS A 494 -7.26 2.40 -1.00
N ASP A 495 -8.03 2.47 -2.08
CA ASP A 495 -8.18 1.41 -3.08
C ASP A 495 -7.88 1.88 -4.52
N GLN A 496 -7.58 3.17 -4.72
CA GLN A 496 -7.25 3.71 -6.03
C GLN A 496 -5.75 3.84 -6.25
N ILE A 497 -5.24 3.08 -7.21
CA ILE A 497 -3.84 3.18 -7.64
C ILE A 497 -3.53 4.62 -8.12
N ALA A 498 -2.40 5.17 -7.70
CA ALA A 498 -1.95 6.46 -8.18
C ALA A 498 -1.74 6.40 -9.71
N PRO A 499 -2.20 7.39 -10.50
CA PRO A 499 -2.07 7.35 -11.96
C PRO A 499 -0.62 7.26 -12.46
N TYR A 500 0.34 7.75 -11.68
CA TYR A 500 1.76 7.64 -12.01
C TYR A 500 2.36 6.29 -11.63
N SER A 501 1.77 5.51 -10.71
CA SER A 501 2.34 4.24 -10.27
C SER A 501 2.52 3.34 -11.49
N SER A 502 3.75 2.93 -11.73
CA SER A 502 4.07 2.01 -12.82
C SER A 502 3.35 0.68 -12.64
N ARG A 503 3.05 0.03 -13.76
CA ARG A 503 2.22 -1.17 -13.84
C ARG A 503 2.88 -2.20 -14.74
N GLY A 504 2.76 -3.46 -14.35
CA GLY A 504 3.23 -4.58 -15.13
C GLY A 504 2.41 -4.82 -16.41
N PRO A 505 2.64 -5.96 -17.07
CA PRO A 505 3.68 -6.93 -16.73
C PRO A 505 5.09 -6.39 -17.04
N THR A 506 6.14 -7.06 -16.57
CA THR A 506 7.49 -6.86 -17.16
C THR A 506 7.51 -7.34 -18.61
N ASN A 507 8.57 -7.04 -19.37
CA ASN A 507 8.67 -7.47 -20.77
C ASN A 507 8.81 -9.01 -20.93
N ASP A 508 9.12 -9.76 -19.86
CA ASP A 508 9.03 -11.23 -19.81
C ASP A 508 7.69 -11.75 -19.24
N GLY A 509 6.71 -10.88 -19.00
CA GLY A 509 5.34 -11.25 -18.65
C GLY A 509 5.08 -11.44 -17.14
N ARG A 510 6.03 -11.13 -16.26
CA ARG A 510 5.83 -11.26 -14.81
C ARG A 510 4.94 -10.14 -14.27
N THR A 511 4.10 -10.49 -13.30
CA THR A 511 3.28 -9.52 -12.58
C THR A 511 4.13 -8.59 -11.72
N LYS A 512 3.91 -7.29 -11.89
CA LYS A 512 4.47 -6.19 -11.09
C LYS A 512 3.41 -5.10 -10.95
N PRO A 513 3.34 -4.34 -9.84
CA PRO A 513 4.08 -4.57 -8.59
C PRO A 513 3.73 -5.91 -7.94
N GLU A 514 4.49 -6.34 -6.93
CA GLU A 514 4.09 -7.50 -6.12
C GLU A 514 3.01 -7.15 -5.09
N VAL A 515 3.05 -5.93 -4.55
CA VAL A 515 2.12 -5.44 -3.51
C VAL A 515 2.01 -3.92 -3.59
N THR A 516 0.99 -3.36 -2.96
CA THR A 516 0.75 -1.91 -2.93
C THR A 516 0.87 -1.34 -1.52
N GLY A 517 1.59 -0.22 -1.41
CA GLY A 517 1.76 0.58 -0.19
C GLY A 517 1.12 1.96 -0.31
N ILE A 518 1.44 2.86 0.63
CA ILE A 518 0.79 4.18 0.76
C ILE A 518 1.75 5.32 0.40
N ASP A 519 1.29 6.28 -0.40
CA ASP A 519 1.95 7.57 -0.63
C ASP A 519 1.12 8.76 -0.12
N GLY A 520 1.61 9.97 -0.32
CA GLY A 520 0.97 11.18 0.17
C GLY A 520 1.11 11.30 1.68
N VAL A 521 2.23 10.82 2.23
CA VAL A 521 2.40 10.67 3.67
C VAL A 521 3.18 11.82 4.29
N SER A 522 2.99 12.03 5.58
CA SER A 522 3.73 13.04 6.35
C SER A 522 5.14 12.56 6.68
N VAL A 523 6.09 13.45 6.46
CA VAL A 523 7.50 13.37 6.85
C VAL A 523 7.92 14.75 7.36
N THR A 524 9.06 14.86 8.03
CA THR A 524 9.48 16.12 8.67
C THR A 524 9.76 17.25 7.68
N GLY A 525 10.06 16.90 6.43
CA GLY A 525 10.60 17.83 5.44
C GLY A 525 12.04 18.25 5.74
N ALA A 526 12.75 17.50 6.59
CA ALA A 526 14.15 17.75 6.89
C ALA A 526 15.00 17.84 5.61
N GLY A 527 16.01 18.71 5.62
CA GLY A 527 16.84 18.95 4.43
C GLY A 527 16.13 19.71 3.30
N GLY A 528 14.92 20.22 3.55
CA GLY A 528 14.09 20.94 2.57
C GLY A 528 13.24 20.01 1.70
N PHE A 529 13.04 18.76 2.12
CA PHE A 529 12.21 17.80 1.41
C PHE A 529 10.72 18.21 1.44
N SER A 530 9.99 17.91 0.38
CA SER A 530 8.56 18.25 0.28
C SER A 530 7.70 17.37 1.17
N THR A 531 6.69 17.97 1.79
CA THR A 531 5.64 17.27 2.53
C THR A 531 4.27 17.76 2.06
N PRO A 532 3.30 16.87 1.74
CA PRO A 532 3.36 15.41 1.85
C PRO A 532 4.34 14.75 0.85
N PHE A 533 4.91 13.61 1.24
CA PHE A 533 5.77 12.77 0.41
C PHE A 533 4.92 11.89 -0.52
N LEU A 534 4.99 12.15 -1.82
CA LEU A 534 4.25 11.45 -2.88
C LEU A 534 5.17 10.52 -3.67
N GLY A 535 4.58 9.50 -4.30
CA GLY A 535 5.29 8.57 -5.18
C GLY A 535 5.44 7.17 -4.60
N THR A 536 5.81 6.22 -5.46
CA THR A 536 6.15 4.85 -5.05
C THR A 536 7.37 4.79 -4.11
N SER A 537 8.22 5.83 -4.13
CA SER A 537 9.28 6.08 -3.14
C SER A 537 8.77 6.23 -1.71
N ALA A 538 7.55 6.76 -1.53
CA ALA A 538 6.89 6.83 -0.22
C ALA A 538 6.21 5.50 0.15
N ALA A 539 5.71 4.75 -0.83
CA ALA A 539 5.01 3.49 -0.61
C ALA A 539 5.95 2.33 -0.21
N ALA A 540 7.10 2.19 -0.88
CA ALA A 540 8.06 1.12 -0.65
C ALA A 540 8.57 0.98 0.81
N PRO A 541 8.99 2.06 1.52
CA PRO A 541 9.50 1.94 2.89
C PRO A 541 8.48 1.40 3.89
N HIS A 542 7.17 1.56 3.64
CA HIS A 542 6.16 0.94 4.48
C HIS A 542 6.28 -0.59 4.51
N ILE A 543 6.48 -1.20 3.33
CA ILE A 543 6.62 -2.66 3.22
C ILE A 543 7.89 -3.12 3.95
N ALA A 544 8.99 -2.36 3.86
CA ALA A 544 10.21 -2.66 4.59
C ALA A 544 10.03 -2.58 6.12
N GLY A 545 9.30 -1.57 6.61
CA GLY A 545 8.94 -1.44 8.02
C GLY A 545 8.09 -2.61 8.53
N ILE A 546 7.06 -3.02 7.76
CA ILE A 546 6.24 -4.20 8.10
C ILE A 546 7.09 -5.48 8.15
N LEU A 547 7.95 -5.70 7.16
CA LEU A 547 8.86 -6.86 7.13
C LEU A 547 9.80 -6.88 8.33
N ALA A 548 10.24 -5.72 8.82
CA ALA A 548 11.04 -5.64 10.04
C ALA A 548 10.25 -6.06 11.29
N LEU A 549 8.97 -5.68 11.40
CA LEU A 549 8.11 -6.17 12.48
C LEU A 549 7.91 -7.69 12.41
N LEU A 550 7.68 -8.23 11.21
CA LEU A 550 7.49 -9.67 10.99
C LEU A 550 8.76 -10.47 11.33
N LEU A 551 9.93 -9.96 11.00
CA LEU A 551 11.21 -10.58 11.37
C LEU A 551 11.46 -10.55 12.89
N GLU A 552 10.94 -9.57 13.63
CA GLU A 552 10.97 -9.57 15.09
C GLU A 552 10.07 -10.62 15.72
N CYS A 553 8.84 -10.76 15.22
CA CYS A 553 7.94 -11.75 15.78
C CYS A 553 8.37 -13.19 15.44
N ARG A 554 9.06 -13.40 14.31
CA ARG A 554 9.55 -14.71 13.87
C ARG A 554 11.07 -14.71 13.64
N PRO A 555 11.88 -14.70 14.72
CA PRO A 555 13.34 -14.64 14.62
C PRO A 555 13.99 -15.82 13.90
N SER A 556 13.28 -16.94 13.74
CA SER A 556 13.72 -18.12 12.99
C SER A 556 13.75 -17.92 11.48
N LEU A 557 13.39 -16.74 10.98
CA LEU A 557 13.53 -16.34 9.59
C LEU A 557 14.70 -15.37 9.38
N ARG A 558 15.46 -15.05 10.43
CA ARG A 558 16.57 -14.08 10.41
C ARG A 558 17.89 -14.83 10.31
N ALA A 559 18.76 -14.35 9.42
CA ALA A 559 20.03 -14.99 9.16
C ALA A 559 20.89 -15.34 10.39
N GLY A 560 21.46 -16.55 10.32
CA GLY A 560 22.36 -17.11 11.32
C GLY A 560 21.65 -17.90 12.42
N GLU A 561 20.36 -18.21 12.24
CA GLU A 561 19.58 -19.11 13.08
C GLU A 561 20.04 -20.58 12.95
N PRO A 562 19.87 -21.41 13.98
CA PRO A 562 20.13 -22.85 13.87
C PRO A 562 19.20 -23.50 12.84
N GLY A 563 19.76 -24.06 11.77
CA GLY A 563 18.98 -24.64 10.68
C GLY A 563 18.54 -23.64 9.59
N ASP A 564 19.17 -22.46 9.56
CA ASP A 564 18.95 -21.39 8.57
C ASP A 564 18.74 -21.94 7.15
N ALA A 565 17.60 -21.59 6.56
CA ALA A 565 17.20 -21.92 5.20
C ALA A 565 16.81 -20.64 4.43
N PRO A 566 17.78 -19.81 4.01
CA PRO A 566 17.51 -18.44 3.58
C PRO A 566 16.48 -18.32 2.45
N ALA A 567 16.45 -19.30 1.55
CA ALA A 567 15.47 -19.33 0.45
C ALA A 567 14.04 -19.57 0.93
N GLN A 568 13.85 -20.50 1.89
CA GLN A 568 12.55 -20.75 2.50
C GLN A 568 12.14 -19.57 3.38
N ASP A 569 13.07 -18.96 4.13
CA ASP A 569 12.76 -17.81 4.98
C ASP A 569 12.28 -16.60 4.17
N ARG A 570 12.95 -16.32 3.04
CA ARG A 570 12.54 -15.29 2.09
C ARG A 570 11.15 -15.58 1.53
N LEU A 571 10.87 -16.84 1.21
CA LEU A 571 9.56 -17.24 0.69
C LEU A 571 8.46 -17.11 1.75
N ALA A 572 8.73 -17.49 3.00
CA ALA A 572 7.81 -17.33 4.13
C ALA A 572 7.44 -15.86 4.37
N LEU A 573 8.44 -14.96 4.39
CA LEU A 573 8.20 -13.51 4.52
C LEU A 573 7.40 -12.95 3.34
N ARG A 574 7.75 -13.38 2.12
CA ARG A 574 7.03 -12.97 0.91
C ARG A 574 5.58 -13.45 0.95
N ASN A 575 5.34 -14.71 1.29
CA ASN A 575 3.99 -15.27 1.40
C ASN A 575 3.18 -14.55 2.48
N ALA A 576 3.78 -14.24 3.63
CA ALA A 576 3.13 -13.48 4.66
C ALA A 576 2.67 -12.10 4.17
N MET A 577 3.46 -11.42 3.35
CA MET A 577 3.09 -10.14 2.77
C MET A 577 2.00 -10.26 1.70
N LEU A 578 2.15 -11.22 0.78
CA LEU A 578 1.33 -11.28 -0.43
C LEU A 578 0.01 -12.02 -0.24
N LEU A 579 -0.02 -13.11 0.52
CA LEU A 579 -1.25 -13.90 0.73
C LEU A 579 -2.23 -13.22 1.70
N THR A 580 -1.76 -12.23 2.45
CA THR A 580 -2.56 -11.51 3.46
C THR A 580 -2.94 -10.10 3.03
N ALA A 581 -2.47 -9.65 1.86
CA ALA A 581 -2.85 -8.37 1.30
C ALA A 581 -4.37 -8.30 1.07
N VAL A 582 -4.93 -7.10 1.22
CA VAL A 582 -6.30 -6.81 0.83
C VAL A 582 -6.33 -6.72 -0.69
N ASP A 583 -6.93 -7.74 -1.32
CA ASP A 583 -7.07 -7.83 -2.77
C ASP A 583 -7.81 -6.61 -3.34
N LEU A 584 -7.26 -6.01 -4.39
CA LEU A 584 -7.77 -4.81 -5.04
C LEU A 584 -7.75 -5.01 -6.56
N GLY A 585 -8.78 -4.52 -7.25
CA GLY A 585 -8.89 -4.68 -8.69
C GLY A 585 -9.57 -5.99 -9.08
N ASP A 586 -8.98 -6.71 -10.03
CA ASP A 586 -9.48 -8.02 -10.46
C ASP A 586 -9.11 -9.08 -9.40
N PRO A 587 -9.96 -10.09 -9.12
CA PRO A 587 -9.64 -11.07 -8.09
C PRO A 587 -8.31 -11.79 -8.31
N GLY A 588 -7.44 -11.74 -7.30
CA GLY A 588 -6.10 -12.31 -7.33
C GLY A 588 -5.03 -11.35 -7.85
N ALA A 589 -3.78 -11.81 -7.90
CA ALA A 589 -2.68 -10.92 -8.24
C ALA A 589 -2.77 -10.35 -9.67
N ASP A 590 -2.68 -9.02 -9.80
CA ASP A 590 -2.79 -8.30 -11.08
C ASP A 590 -1.64 -7.31 -11.32
N ASN A 591 -1.55 -6.79 -12.56
CA ASN A 591 -0.48 -5.89 -12.99
C ASN A 591 -0.63 -4.43 -12.51
N THR A 592 -1.67 -4.12 -11.76
CA THR A 592 -1.97 -2.78 -11.23
C THR A 592 -1.68 -2.71 -9.74
N TYR A 593 -2.22 -3.64 -8.96
CA TYR A 593 -2.15 -3.67 -7.51
C TYR A 593 -1.22 -4.76 -6.96
N GLY A 594 -0.73 -5.66 -7.81
CA GLY A 594 -0.04 -6.86 -7.36
C GLY A 594 -1.01 -7.75 -6.58
N ALA A 595 -0.61 -8.24 -5.42
CA ALA A 595 -1.50 -8.97 -4.51
C ALA A 595 -2.54 -8.07 -3.80
N GLY A 596 -2.49 -6.75 -4.00
CA GLY A 596 -3.37 -5.79 -3.36
C GLY A 596 -2.65 -4.89 -2.34
N ARG A 597 -3.42 -4.19 -1.50
CA ARG A 597 -2.90 -3.31 -0.46
C ARG A 597 -2.36 -4.13 0.71
N ALA A 598 -1.13 -3.88 1.14
CA ALA A 598 -0.54 -4.60 2.26
C ALA A 598 -1.35 -4.46 3.57
N ASP A 599 -1.34 -5.51 4.39
CA ASP A 599 -2.00 -5.51 5.70
C ASP A 599 -1.08 -6.17 6.75
N ALA A 600 -0.39 -5.33 7.52
CA ALA A 600 0.58 -5.78 8.51
C ALA A 600 -0.06 -6.66 9.60
N LEU A 601 -1.28 -6.33 10.02
CA LEU A 601 -1.94 -7.04 11.10
C LEU A 601 -2.35 -8.46 10.66
N VAL A 602 -2.88 -8.62 9.45
CA VAL A 602 -3.21 -9.95 8.91
C VAL A 602 -1.92 -10.75 8.63
N ALA A 603 -0.88 -10.11 8.09
CA ALA A 603 0.43 -10.72 7.91
C ALA A 603 1.00 -11.27 9.24
N GLY A 604 0.91 -10.49 10.32
CA GLY A 604 1.37 -10.92 11.64
C GLY A 604 0.51 -12.01 12.28
N ARG A 605 -0.81 -12.00 12.05
CA ARG A 605 -1.69 -13.09 12.52
C ARG A 605 -1.39 -14.43 11.84
N PHE A 606 -1.06 -14.37 10.56
CA PHE A 606 -0.62 -15.53 9.80
C PHE A 606 0.77 -16.00 10.26
N LEU A 607 1.77 -15.11 10.20
CA LEU A 607 3.16 -15.51 10.39
C LEU A 607 3.58 -15.69 11.85
N CYS A 608 3.09 -14.85 12.76
CA CYS A 608 3.53 -14.79 14.15
C CYS A 608 2.62 -15.56 15.10
N GLN A 609 1.30 -15.47 14.92
CA GLN A 609 0.32 -16.03 15.85
C GLN A 609 -0.27 -17.37 15.39
N HIS A 610 -0.05 -17.77 14.12
CA HIS A 610 -0.64 -18.97 13.53
C HIS A 610 -2.19 -19.01 13.66
N GLN A 611 -2.84 -17.84 13.64
CA GLN A 611 -4.31 -17.73 13.66
C GLN A 611 -4.93 -18.01 12.29
N LEU A 612 -4.13 -17.77 11.24
CA LEU A 612 -4.41 -18.18 9.88
C LEU A 612 -3.38 -19.26 9.52
N LEU A 613 -3.84 -20.28 8.82
CA LEU A 613 -3.02 -21.38 8.37
C LEU A 613 -3.09 -21.49 6.85
N MET A 614 -1.98 -21.79 6.21
CA MET A 614 -1.96 -22.03 4.78
C MET A 614 -2.40 -23.48 4.52
N TRP A 615 -3.52 -23.69 3.83
CA TRP A 615 -4.04 -25.04 3.60
C TRP A 615 -3.01 -25.88 2.82
N GLY A 616 -2.52 -26.94 3.46
CA GLY A 616 -1.50 -27.83 2.92
C GLY A 616 -0.08 -27.58 3.44
N ASP A 617 0.21 -26.46 4.11
CA ASP A 617 1.48 -26.21 4.81
C ASP A 617 1.43 -26.92 6.18
N LEU A 618 2.02 -28.11 6.27
CA LEU A 618 1.84 -28.98 7.43
C LEU A 618 2.80 -28.70 8.56
N ASP A 619 3.91 -28.02 8.30
CA ASP A 619 4.82 -27.56 9.36
C ASP A 619 4.62 -26.10 9.73
N CYS A 620 3.61 -25.43 9.17
CA CYS A 620 3.32 -24.03 9.42
C CYS A 620 4.55 -23.14 9.17
N SER A 621 5.38 -23.52 8.19
CA SER A 621 6.57 -22.78 7.77
C SER A 621 6.23 -21.49 7.01
N ALA A 622 4.95 -21.27 6.69
CA ALA A 622 4.45 -20.29 5.75
C ALA A 622 4.92 -20.53 4.30
N THR A 623 5.35 -21.76 4.01
CA THR A 623 5.73 -22.20 2.66
C THR A 623 5.00 -23.49 2.32
N LEU A 624 4.71 -23.69 1.03
CA LEU A 624 4.11 -24.92 0.54
C LEU A 624 5.12 -25.63 -0.36
N ASP A 625 5.74 -26.70 0.13
CA ASP A 625 6.79 -27.42 -0.57
C ASP A 625 6.75 -28.94 -0.37
N SER A 626 7.77 -29.63 -0.87
CA SER A 626 7.83 -31.10 -0.80
C SER A 626 8.00 -31.65 0.62
N ALA A 627 8.46 -30.84 1.58
CA ALA A 627 8.57 -31.20 2.98
C ALA A 627 7.18 -31.48 3.58
N ASP A 628 6.16 -30.68 3.22
CA ASP A 628 4.79 -30.89 3.68
C ASP A 628 4.22 -32.25 3.25
N ALA A 629 4.47 -32.62 1.99
CA ALA A 629 4.04 -33.91 1.47
C ALA A 629 4.78 -35.07 2.16
N LEU A 630 6.05 -34.88 2.50
CA LEU A 630 6.81 -35.84 3.27
C LEU A 630 6.26 -35.98 4.69
N LEU A 631 5.86 -34.88 5.34
CA LEU A 631 5.25 -34.89 6.67
C LEU A 631 3.93 -35.68 6.67
N LEU A 632 3.10 -35.53 5.63
CA LEU A 632 1.92 -36.38 5.44
C LEU A 632 2.27 -37.87 5.36
N LEU A 633 3.24 -38.24 4.52
CA LEU A 633 3.67 -39.64 4.40
C LEU A 633 4.19 -40.20 5.73
N ARG A 634 4.91 -39.39 6.51
CA ARG A 634 5.38 -39.78 7.84
C ARG A 634 4.23 -39.99 8.81
N ALA A 635 3.31 -39.03 8.90
CA ALA A 635 2.14 -39.09 9.77
C ALA A 635 1.28 -40.34 9.49
N THR A 636 1.04 -40.64 8.21
CA THR A 636 0.25 -41.83 7.79
C THR A 636 0.90 -43.16 8.15
N LEU A 637 2.23 -43.18 8.32
CA LEU A 637 2.99 -44.34 8.78
C LEU A 637 3.15 -44.39 10.31
N GLY A 638 2.56 -43.43 11.04
CA GLY A 638 2.72 -43.30 12.50
C GLY A 638 4.14 -42.88 12.91
N LEU A 639 4.90 -42.28 11.98
CA LEU A 639 6.22 -41.73 12.26
C LEU A 639 6.09 -40.30 12.82
N PRO A 640 7.04 -39.86 13.69
CA PRO A 640 7.02 -38.52 14.22
C PRO A 640 7.18 -37.46 13.12
N VAL A 641 6.41 -36.39 13.23
CA VAL A 641 6.48 -35.18 12.40
C VAL A 641 7.12 -34.03 13.19
N THR A 642 7.75 -33.10 12.49
CA THR A 642 8.36 -31.90 13.09
C THR A 642 7.70 -30.70 12.46
N GLN A 643 7.17 -29.80 13.29
CA GLN A 643 6.36 -28.66 12.87
C GLN A 643 6.82 -27.38 13.59
N SER A 644 6.49 -26.22 13.03
CA SER A 644 6.68 -24.91 13.64
C SER A 644 5.53 -24.61 14.58
N GLU A 645 5.71 -24.90 15.87
CA GLU A 645 4.65 -24.73 16.86
C GLU A 645 4.26 -23.23 17.07
N PRO A 646 2.97 -22.93 17.29
CA PRO A 646 1.83 -23.85 17.37
C PRO A 646 1.28 -24.21 15.97
N CYS A 647 1.44 -25.47 15.56
CA CYS A 647 0.87 -25.99 14.32
C CYS A 647 -0.12 -27.11 14.66
N PRO A 648 -1.28 -27.24 13.99
CA PRO A 648 -2.19 -28.33 14.28
C PRO A 648 -1.55 -29.69 13.99
N ASP A 649 -1.86 -30.68 14.83
CA ASP A 649 -1.46 -32.06 14.56
C ASP A 649 -2.14 -32.56 13.28
N VAL A 650 -1.44 -33.38 12.50
CA VAL A 650 -2.03 -34.03 11.32
C VAL A 650 -3.26 -34.86 11.74
N GLY A 651 -4.40 -34.61 11.10
CA GLY A 651 -5.70 -35.20 11.45
C GLY A 651 -6.50 -34.42 12.49
N GLN A 652 -5.97 -33.33 13.07
CA GLN A 652 -6.75 -32.43 13.90
C GLN A 652 -7.83 -31.70 13.08
N SER A 653 -8.98 -31.38 13.68
CA SER A 653 -10.00 -30.58 13.02
C SER A 653 -9.61 -29.10 13.00
N VAL A 654 -9.52 -28.51 11.80
CA VAL A 654 -9.27 -27.09 11.52
C VAL A 654 -10.40 -26.61 10.61
N GLY A 655 -11.21 -25.65 11.06
CA GLY A 655 -12.36 -25.15 10.29
C GLY A 655 -13.36 -26.25 9.87
N GLY A 656 -13.48 -27.32 10.67
CA GLY A 656 -14.35 -28.47 10.38
C GLY A 656 -13.79 -29.50 9.39
N ARG A 657 -12.50 -29.42 9.05
CA ARG A 657 -11.80 -30.35 8.14
C ARG A 657 -10.58 -30.94 8.82
N LEU A 658 -10.15 -32.14 8.41
CA LEU A 658 -8.94 -32.75 8.96
C LEU A 658 -7.70 -32.05 8.39
N TRP A 659 -6.82 -31.60 9.27
CA TRP A 659 -5.54 -31.02 8.89
C TRP A 659 -4.69 -32.06 8.16
N GLY A 660 -4.30 -31.77 6.93
CA GLY A 660 -3.61 -32.73 6.05
C GLY A 660 -4.50 -33.57 5.13
N ASP A 661 -5.84 -33.46 5.21
CA ASP A 661 -6.78 -34.04 4.23
C ASP A 661 -6.94 -33.07 3.05
N VAL A 662 -5.91 -33.03 2.20
CA VAL A 662 -5.76 -32.06 1.10
C VAL A 662 -6.84 -32.25 0.03
N ASP A 663 -7.29 -33.48 -0.20
CA ASP A 663 -8.35 -33.77 -1.17
C ASP A 663 -9.78 -33.70 -0.59
N CYS A 664 -9.89 -33.45 0.72
CA CYS A 664 -11.12 -33.33 1.50
C CYS A 664 -12.03 -34.57 1.42
N ASN A 665 -11.47 -35.77 1.30
CA ASN A 665 -12.22 -37.02 1.27
C ASN A 665 -12.60 -37.55 2.68
N GLY A 666 -12.11 -36.90 3.73
CA GLY A 666 -12.34 -37.24 5.14
C GLY A 666 -11.30 -38.21 5.73
N VAL A 667 -10.21 -38.51 5.02
CA VAL A 667 -9.17 -39.45 5.44
C VAL A 667 -7.79 -38.96 5.04
N VAL A 668 -6.95 -38.62 6.03
CA VAL A 668 -5.54 -38.29 5.79
C VAL A 668 -4.74 -39.55 5.43
N ASN A 669 -4.23 -39.63 4.20
CA ASN A 669 -3.51 -40.77 3.67
C ASN A 669 -2.46 -40.38 2.59
N ALA A 670 -1.82 -41.36 1.95
CA ALA A 670 -0.78 -41.12 0.95
C ALA A 670 -1.27 -40.40 -0.32
N ALA A 671 -2.58 -40.44 -0.62
CA ALA A 671 -3.18 -39.69 -1.71
C ALA A 671 -3.11 -38.17 -1.46
N ASP A 672 -3.23 -37.72 -0.22
CA ASP A 672 -3.08 -36.31 0.16
C ASP A 672 -1.66 -35.82 -0.10
N ALA A 673 -0.66 -36.62 0.28
CA ALA A 673 0.73 -36.30 -0.01
C ALA A 673 0.99 -36.19 -1.52
N GLN A 674 0.37 -37.07 -2.32
CA GLN A 674 0.46 -37.01 -3.78
C GLN A 674 -0.25 -35.76 -4.33
N ALA A 675 -1.41 -35.39 -3.79
CA ALA A 675 -2.12 -34.18 -4.17
C ALA A 675 -1.27 -32.93 -3.86
N LEU A 676 -0.63 -32.90 -2.71
CA LEU A 676 0.24 -31.80 -2.31
C LEU A 676 1.48 -31.69 -3.22
N LEU A 677 2.16 -32.81 -3.52
CA LEU A 677 3.27 -32.81 -4.49
C LEU A 677 2.86 -32.35 -5.88
N ARG A 678 1.61 -32.60 -6.29
CA ARG A 678 1.06 -32.07 -7.55
C ARG A 678 0.85 -30.57 -7.46
N ALA A 679 0.30 -30.08 -6.36
CA ALA A 679 0.11 -28.64 -6.14
C ALA A 679 1.44 -27.88 -6.12
N THR A 680 2.48 -28.41 -5.45
CA THR A 680 3.80 -27.76 -5.37
C THR A 680 4.49 -27.62 -6.72
N VAL A 681 4.13 -28.42 -7.72
CA VAL A 681 4.62 -28.31 -9.10
C VAL A 681 3.61 -27.65 -10.05
N GLY A 682 2.61 -26.94 -9.51
CA GLY A 682 1.63 -26.18 -10.26
C GLY A 682 0.63 -27.03 -11.05
N ARG A 683 0.46 -28.31 -10.70
CA ARG A 683 -0.57 -29.15 -11.35
C ARG A 683 -1.92 -28.95 -10.68
N PRO A 684 -2.98 -28.66 -11.46
CA PRO A 684 -4.31 -28.45 -10.91
C PRO A 684 -4.81 -29.71 -10.18
N LEU A 685 -5.52 -29.47 -9.07
CA LEU A 685 -6.22 -30.46 -8.29
C LEU A 685 -7.72 -30.33 -8.54
N SER A 686 -8.37 -31.45 -8.89
CA SER A 686 -9.83 -31.51 -8.96
C SER A 686 -10.37 -31.78 -7.55
N LEU A 687 -10.70 -30.72 -6.83
CA LEU A 687 -11.17 -30.81 -5.45
C LEU A 687 -12.71 -30.78 -5.37
N PRO A 688 -13.32 -31.48 -4.39
CA PRO A 688 -14.75 -31.38 -4.12
C PRO A 688 -15.20 -29.93 -3.82
N ALA A 689 -16.47 -29.63 -4.06
CA ALA A 689 -17.03 -28.31 -3.76
C ALA A 689 -16.86 -27.94 -2.28
N GLY A 690 -16.34 -26.73 -2.03
CA GLY A 690 -16.05 -26.22 -0.70
C GLY A 690 -14.71 -26.65 -0.11
N CYS A 691 -13.96 -27.55 -0.76
CA CYS A 691 -12.60 -27.88 -0.36
C CYS A 691 -11.66 -26.71 -0.67
N PRO A 692 -10.87 -26.20 0.29
CA PRO A 692 -9.92 -25.14 0.04
C PRO A 692 -8.86 -25.57 -0.97
N GLN A 693 -8.48 -24.68 -1.87
CA GLN A 693 -7.29 -24.92 -2.70
C GLN A 693 -6.05 -24.87 -1.81
N THR A 694 -5.07 -25.73 -2.08
CA THR A 694 -3.76 -25.66 -1.42
C THR A 694 -3.17 -24.26 -1.57
N GLY A 695 -2.61 -23.71 -0.48
CA GLY A 695 -2.11 -22.33 -0.44
C GLY A 695 -3.15 -21.30 0.02
N THR A 696 -4.43 -21.66 0.12
CA THR A 696 -5.48 -20.76 0.65
C THR A 696 -5.31 -20.58 2.16
N LEU A 697 -5.42 -19.35 2.66
CA LEU A 697 -5.43 -19.10 4.10
C LEU A 697 -6.78 -19.48 4.71
N VAL A 698 -6.75 -20.29 5.77
CA VAL A 698 -7.92 -20.71 6.54
C VAL A 698 -7.77 -20.30 8.01
N PRO A 699 -8.84 -19.90 8.70
CA PRO A 699 -8.79 -19.65 10.13
C PRO A 699 -8.61 -20.96 10.91
N LEU A 700 -7.91 -20.88 12.04
CA LEU A 700 -7.73 -22.02 12.95
C LEU A 700 -9.06 -22.53 13.55
N SER A 701 -10.02 -21.62 13.79
CA SER A 701 -11.30 -21.87 14.50
C SER A 701 -12.51 -21.99 13.57
#